data_AF-A0A960KTI6-F1
#
_entry.id   AF-A0A960KTI6-F1
#
_cell.length_a   1.000
_cell.length_b   1.000
_cell.length_c   1.000
_cell.angle_alpha   90.00
_cell.angle_beta   90.00
_cell.angle_gamma   90.00
#
_symmetry.space_group_name_H-M   'P 1'
#
loop_
_entity.id
_entity.type
_entity.pdbx_description
1 polymer ?
#
loop_
_entity_poly.entity_id
_entity_poly.type
_entity_poly.pdbx_seq_one_letter_code
_entity_poly.pdbx_strand_id
1 'polypeptide(L)'
;WLELVCEELREFVRGTFLEHAPLHRVDSLSGAGIEELRSGLQAQLAELPLVQESGIFRLAVDRAFSVKGHGTVVTGTVLSGRLKTGDELELLPSLRRTKARGLQTHGQPVACVSQNDRAAINLQAVALEEVQRGDILATPGIMKPGTLLDVSLTLLPGSPPLANRDRVRVHIGTSEILARVVLLGLEVLSPGMRAVAQLRLEEPVAALKDDRFVIRRYSPMQTIGGGQVLDPRPLRHRPHATRVQETLAGLNSSGTVAEELPALMQVSHQPLWKLGDVQSRFGGTVQELEPALRSLVDTGVLVELKSAGEAGWALPATLAALSERLVQQVRLYHERFPEQALMPLAELRSRSGVASENALFDHLLTQQASSRLRIEGAGVAERTHEVTIPAKLRTSMDALLARFQPGTLPPPRPVELAQELQLPASDVRRLLNLLQNEHSLLAISPEVQLTPACLDQTVARLRAFATDLPGGLFSVSQAGQCLDAPRRFTVPLLEYLDKNRITERVENDRRGANFCLNGHYLGALEDFAEVLDWLGEPGGEVYRTRADLLRKSLRENLWDEEKGLFADAWIDGERSNQFSEHANAMALAMRVATEEQADAVATQLLADDAHDYIKRANGMTMVTPAMSYFLHKGLCEYGYVEESFRMFRQRFDKMLAPGSNGTLWEEWWLDGTGRSGKFQGGRTRSDAQTESAFPPALFGAYLLGVKPSKPGMKEVELSRISSGIQQVQAMIPSPQGLLGVQWDFDGRGGGQLTLDIPAEMVVKLDLASLRSASKEAILVDGRGVTVDEWNKSYVFLAMGKHQISF
;
A
#
# COMPACT_ATOMS: atom_id res chain seq x y z
N TRP A 1 -8.79 -14.52 76.90
CA TRP A 1 -8.36 -13.53 75.89
C TRP A 1 -8.45 -14.09 74.47
N LEU A 2 -7.76 -15.19 74.11
CA LEU A 2 -7.85 -15.77 72.75
C LEU A 2 -9.28 -16.16 72.33
N GLU A 3 -10.08 -16.70 73.24
CA GLU A 3 -11.49 -17.02 72.96
C GLU A 3 -12.32 -15.77 72.66
N LEU A 4 -12.12 -14.70 73.44
CA LEU A 4 -12.75 -13.40 73.20
C LEU A 4 -12.39 -12.85 71.81
N VAL A 5 -11.11 -12.92 71.41
CA VAL A 5 -10.68 -12.48 70.08
C VAL A 5 -11.32 -13.34 68.97
N CYS A 6 -11.50 -14.64 69.20
CA CYS A 6 -12.19 -15.51 68.25
C CYS A 6 -13.68 -15.14 68.13
N GLU A 7 -14.34 -14.78 69.23
CA GLU A 7 -15.72 -14.31 69.23
C GLU A 7 -15.86 -12.96 68.50
N GLU A 8 -14.97 -11.99 68.78
CA GLU A 8 -14.92 -10.71 68.09
C GLU A 8 -14.70 -10.89 66.57
N LEU A 9 -13.81 -11.80 66.17
CA LEU A 9 -13.59 -12.12 64.75
C LEU A 9 -14.84 -12.73 64.11
N ARG A 10 -15.51 -13.68 64.78
CA ARG A 10 -16.76 -14.27 64.28
C ARG A 10 -17.88 -13.24 64.16
N GLU A 11 -17.98 -12.32 65.10
CA GLU A 11 -18.92 -11.20 65.01
C GLU A 11 -18.58 -10.26 63.85
N PHE A 12 -17.30 -9.95 63.65
CA PHE A 12 -16.84 -9.08 62.57
C PHE A 12 -17.12 -9.65 61.17
N VAL A 13 -17.00 -10.97 60.98
CA VAL A 13 -17.24 -11.62 59.67
C VAL A 13 -18.69 -12.09 59.49
N ARG A 14 -19.59 -11.84 60.44
CA ARG A 14 -20.99 -12.25 60.38
C ARG A 14 -21.68 -11.67 59.13
N GLY A 15 -22.42 -12.49 58.40
CA GLY A 15 -23.10 -12.12 57.16
C GLY A 15 -22.18 -11.96 55.94
N THR A 16 -20.88 -12.26 56.07
CA THR A 16 -19.93 -12.28 54.95
C THR A 16 -19.69 -13.71 54.45
N PHE A 17 -19.02 -13.84 53.29
CA PHE A 17 -18.61 -15.16 52.78
C PHE A 17 -17.62 -15.91 53.71
N LEU A 18 -17.09 -15.24 54.74
CA LEU A 18 -16.16 -15.80 55.73
C LEU A 18 -16.84 -16.24 57.02
N GLU A 19 -18.16 -16.08 57.17
CA GLU A 19 -18.88 -16.35 58.43
C GLU A 19 -18.63 -17.74 59.01
N HIS A 20 -18.50 -18.74 58.13
CA HIS A 20 -18.28 -20.14 58.50
C HIS A 20 -16.85 -20.61 58.25
N ALA A 21 -15.92 -19.70 57.95
CA ALA A 21 -14.53 -20.07 57.69
C ALA A 21 -13.85 -20.61 58.98
N PRO A 22 -13.01 -21.66 58.87
CA PRO A 22 -12.29 -22.19 60.02
C PRO A 22 -11.30 -21.16 60.57
N LEU A 23 -11.24 -21.06 61.90
CA LEU A 23 -10.29 -20.19 62.61
C LEU A 23 -9.08 -21.01 63.07
N HIS A 24 -7.90 -20.67 62.58
CA HIS A 24 -6.64 -21.27 63.00
C HIS A 24 -5.89 -20.32 63.93
N ARG A 25 -5.51 -20.80 65.11
CA ARG A 25 -4.72 -20.04 66.09
C ARG A 25 -3.26 -20.38 65.89
N VAL A 26 -2.45 -19.39 65.54
CA VAL A 26 -1.03 -19.62 65.22
C VAL A 26 -0.13 -18.66 65.99
N ASP A 27 1.03 -19.16 66.39
CA ASP A 27 2.17 -18.35 66.79
C ASP A 27 3.31 -18.65 65.81
N SER A 28 3.61 -17.69 64.95
CA SER A 28 4.64 -17.82 63.91
C SER A 28 6.06 -17.89 64.48
N LEU A 29 6.29 -17.46 65.73
CA LEU A 29 7.62 -17.47 66.34
C LEU A 29 7.92 -18.82 67.00
N SER A 30 6.96 -19.35 67.77
CA SER A 30 7.12 -20.67 68.41
C SER A 30 6.77 -21.84 67.49
N GLY A 31 6.01 -21.59 66.41
CA GLY A 31 5.52 -22.61 65.50
C GLY A 31 4.23 -23.30 65.98
N ALA A 32 3.68 -22.92 67.13
CA ALA A 32 2.44 -23.49 67.64
C ALA A 32 1.27 -23.19 66.68
N GLY A 33 0.44 -24.20 66.38
CA GLY A 33 -0.72 -24.06 65.51
C GLY A 33 -0.43 -24.13 63.99
N ILE A 34 0.84 -24.16 63.60
CA ILE A 34 1.24 -24.14 62.17
C ILE A 34 0.89 -25.45 61.47
N GLU A 35 0.98 -26.59 62.17
CA GLU A 35 0.66 -27.88 61.58
C GLU A 35 -0.85 -28.08 61.40
N GLU A 36 -1.64 -27.56 62.34
CA GLU A 36 -3.10 -27.48 62.25
C GLU A 36 -3.54 -26.56 61.11
N LEU A 37 -2.85 -25.42 60.92
CA LEU A 37 -3.07 -24.55 59.77
C LEU A 37 -2.74 -25.27 58.45
N ARG A 38 -1.58 -25.95 58.38
CA ARG A 38 -1.17 -26.72 57.19
C ARG A 38 -2.22 -27.79 56.84
N SER A 39 -2.66 -28.54 57.83
CA SER A 39 -3.68 -29.58 57.67
C SER A 39 -5.02 -29.00 57.22
N GLY A 40 -5.44 -27.87 57.79
CA GLY A 40 -6.64 -27.15 57.38
C GLY A 40 -6.58 -26.67 55.92
N LEU A 41 -5.44 -26.11 55.50
CA LEU A 41 -5.21 -25.71 54.12
C LEU A 41 -5.25 -26.91 53.17
N GLN A 42 -4.64 -28.03 53.53
CA GLN A 42 -4.68 -29.27 52.73
C GLN A 42 -6.10 -29.80 52.56
N ALA A 43 -6.91 -29.80 53.64
CA ALA A 43 -8.31 -30.22 53.59
C ALA A 43 -9.13 -29.31 52.64
N GLN A 44 -8.96 -28.00 52.74
CA GLN A 44 -9.64 -27.06 51.84
C GLN A 44 -9.19 -27.21 50.38
N LEU A 45 -7.89 -27.41 50.13
CA LEU A 45 -7.38 -27.66 48.78
C LEU A 45 -7.94 -28.94 48.17
N ALA A 46 -8.19 -29.98 48.99
CA ALA A 46 -8.78 -31.24 48.53
C ALA A 46 -10.26 -31.13 48.15
N GLU A 47 -10.98 -30.14 48.69
CA GLU A 47 -12.37 -29.85 48.34
C GLU A 47 -12.52 -29.00 47.07
N LEU A 48 -11.44 -28.36 46.61
CA LEU A 48 -11.47 -27.57 45.40
C LEU A 48 -11.58 -28.48 44.16
N PRO A 49 -12.45 -28.13 43.20
CA PRO A 49 -12.53 -28.87 41.95
C PRO A 49 -11.19 -28.81 41.22
N LEU A 50 -10.79 -29.94 40.61
CA LEU A 50 -9.64 -29.96 39.72
C LEU A 50 -9.88 -28.97 38.57
N VAL A 51 -9.00 -27.98 38.44
CA VAL A 51 -9.05 -27.00 37.37
C VAL A 51 -8.66 -27.70 36.07
N GLN A 52 -9.60 -27.85 35.14
CA GLN A 52 -9.25 -28.24 33.77
C GLN A 52 -8.55 -27.07 33.10
N GLU A 53 -7.28 -27.26 32.77
CA GLU A 53 -6.50 -26.30 31.98
C GLU A 53 -7.21 -26.06 30.64
N SER A 54 -7.80 -24.88 30.48
CA SER A 54 -8.62 -24.53 29.33
C SER A 54 -8.45 -23.05 28.96
N GLY A 55 -8.80 -22.73 27.71
CA GLY A 55 -8.72 -21.39 27.17
C GLY A 55 -7.32 -20.93 26.78
N ILE A 56 -7.25 -19.67 26.39
CA ILE A 56 -6.04 -19.01 25.92
C ILE A 56 -5.10 -18.69 27.09
N PHE A 57 -3.80 -18.64 26.82
CA PHE A 57 -2.85 -18.20 27.83
C PHE A 57 -3.08 -16.73 28.17
N ARG A 58 -3.13 -16.43 29.47
CA ARG A 58 -3.25 -15.07 29.97
C ARG A 58 -2.54 -14.92 31.32
N LEU A 59 -1.69 -13.92 31.46
CA LEU A 59 -1.02 -13.58 32.70
C LEU A 59 -1.16 -12.09 32.98
N ALA A 60 -1.59 -11.75 34.20
CA ALA A 60 -1.64 -10.37 34.66
C ALA A 60 -0.30 -9.95 35.27
N VAL A 61 0.36 -8.97 34.65
CA VAL A 61 1.68 -8.48 35.07
C VAL A 61 1.53 -7.60 36.30
N ASP A 62 2.29 -7.89 37.35
CA ASP A 62 2.36 -7.04 38.54
C ASP A 62 3.74 -6.44 38.81
N ARG A 63 4.81 -7.05 38.30
CA ARG A 63 6.16 -6.50 38.38
C ARG A 63 6.91 -6.81 37.09
N ALA A 64 7.76 -5.89 36.70
CA ALA A 64 8.74 -6.06 35.63
C ALA A 64 10.11 -5.59 36.14
N PHE A 65 11.17 -6.30 35.79
CA PHE A 65 12.54 -5.93 36.12
C PHE A 65 13.50 -6.50 35.08
N SER A 66 14.71 -5.95 35.00
CA SER A 66 15.77 -6.45 34.12
C SER A 66 16.74 -7.33 34.89
N VAL A 67 17.11 -8.47 34.30
CA VAL A 67 18.14 -9.37 34.84
C VAL A 67 19.34 -9.36 33.88
N LYS A 68 20.53 -9.08 34.41
CA LYS A 68 21.78 -9.00 33.62
C LYS A 68 21.98 -10.29 32.82
N GLY A 69 22.17 -10.15 31.50
CA GLY A 69 22.35 -11.29 30.57
C GLY A 69 21.04 -11.98 30.14
N HIS A 70 19.92 -11.73 30.81
CA HIS A 70 18.63 -12.33 30.50
C HIS A 70 17.64 -11.34 29.90
N GLY A 71 17.77 -10.03 30.14
CA GLY A 71 16.87 -8.98 29.65
C GLY A 71 15.66 -8.78 30.57
N THR A 72 14.54 -8.30 30.01
CA THR A 72 13.31 -7.99 30.76
C THR A 72 12.60 -9.26 31.20
N VAL A 73 12.37 -9.38 32.51
CA VAL A 73 11.60 -10.44 33.15
C VAL A 73 10.36 -9.81 33.78
N VAL A 74 9.20 -10.39 33.52
CA VAL A 74 7.94 -9.98 34.15
C VAL A 74 7.46 -11.07 35.10
N THR A 75 6.82 -10.68 36.19
CA THR A 75 6.12 -11.61 37.09
C THR A 75 4.64 -11.31 37.13
N GLY A 76 3.86 -12.39 37.26
CA GLY A 76 2.41 -12.28 37.37
C GLY A 76 1.77 -13.61 37.72
N THR A 77 0.45 -13.57 37.90
CA THR A 77 -0.35 -14.78 38.08
C THR A 77 -0.94 -15.18 36.74
N VAL A 78 -0.79 -16.46 36.37
CA VAL A 78 -1.42 -17.03 35.18
C VAL A 78 -2.91 -17.18 35.45
N LEU A 79 -3.73 -16.43 34.71
CA LEU A 79 -5.18 -16.39 34.84
C LEU A 79 -5.87 -17.55 34.11
N SER A 80 -5.32 -17.99 32.98
CA SER A 80 -5.87 -19.04 32.13
C SER A 80 -4.82 -19.61 31.18
N GLY A 81 -5.11 -20.78 30.60
CA GLY A 81 -4.29 -21.43 29.59
C GLY A 81 -2.91 -21.89 30.08
N ARG A 82 -2.06 -22.23 29.11
CA ARG A 82 -0.74 -22.83 29.33
C ARG A 82 0.28 -22.18 28.41
N LEU A 83 1.51 -21.99 28.91
CA LEU A 83 2.61 -21.40 28.16
C LEU A 83 3.89 -22.22 28.32
N LYS A 84 4.52 -22.56 27.21
CA LYS A 84 5.84 -23.21 27.15
C LYS A 84 6.92 -22.22 26.75
N THR A 85 8.16 -22.54 27.12
CA THR A 85 9.32 -21.79 26.62
C THR A 85 9.39 -21.86 25.09
N GLY A 86 9.56 -20.71 24.44
CA GLY A 86 9.59 -20.55 22.99
C GLY A 86 8.28 -20.05 22.38
N ASP A 87 7.16 -20.15 23.11
CA ASP A 87 5.85 -19.71 22.63
C ASP A 87 5.80 -18.19 22.40
N GLU A 88 5.00 -17.79 21.41
CA GLU A 88 4.72 -16.39 21.11
C GLU A 88 3.68 -15.82 22.08
N LEU A 89 3.88 -14.56 22.43
CA LEU A 89 3.05 -13.79 23.34
C LEU A 89 2.79 -12.41 22.78
N GLU A 90 1.73 -11.78 23.23
CA GLU A 90 1.42 -10.39 22.96
C GLU A 90 1.22 -9.65 24.28
N LEU A 91 1.93 -8.53 24.43
CA LEU A 91 1.80 -7.62 25.55
C LEU A 91 0.68 -6.62 25.27
N LEU A 92 -0.28 -6.55 26.19
CA LEU A 92 -1.47 -5.72 26.09
C LEU A 92 -1.47 -4.67 27.21
N PRO A 93 -1.87 -3.42 26.91
CA PRO A 93 -2.61 -2.98 25.73
C PRO A 93 -1.75 -2.55 24.52
N SER A 94 -0.41 -2.62 24.60
CA SER A 94 0.49 -2.10 23.55
C SER A 94 0.52 -2.90 22.24
N LEU A 95 -0.12 -4.08 22.20
CA LEU A 95 -0.15 -5.00 21.05
C LEU A 95 1.25 -5.43 20.58
N ARG A 96 2.22 -5.42 21.50
CA ARG A 96 3.60 -5.77 21.17
C ARG A 96 3.79 -7.28 21.21
N ARG A 97 4.20 -7.86 20.09
CA ARG A 97 4.58 -9.28 20.03
C ARG A 97 5.94 -9.54 20.67
N THR A 98 6.04 -10.65 21.38
CA THR A 98 7.26 -11.12 22.04
C THR A 98 7.27 -12.65 22.12
N LYS A 99 8.34 -13.23 22.67
CA LYS A 99 8.49 -14.67 22.89
C LYS A 99 8.95 -14.95 24.30
N ALA A 100 8.49 -16.06 24.86
CA ALA A 100 8.92 -16.55 26.17
C ALA A 100 10.31 -17.22 26.08
N ARG A 101 11.38 -16.53 26.45
CA ARG A 101 12.76 -17.09 26.42
C ARG A 101 13.05 -18.05 27.56
N GLY A 102 12.35 -17.89 28.68
CA GLY A 102 12.51 -18.73 29.85
C GLY A 102 11.38 -18.48 30.83
N LEU A 103 11.02 -19.53 31.56
CA LEU A 103 9.94 -19.54 32.54
C LEU A 103 10.49 -19.99 33.89
N GLN A 104 10.03 -19.35 34.96
CA GLN A 104 10.34 -19.78 36.33
C GLN A 104 9.09 -19.70 37.20
N THR A 105 8.99 -20.62 38.16
CA THR A 105 8.00 -20.58 39.24
C THR A 105 8.74 -20.71 40.56
N HIS A 106 8.47 -19.81 41.52
CA HIS A 106 9.19 -19.75 42.80
C HIS A 106 10.73 -19.75 42.69
N GLY A 107 11.27 -19.10 41.65
CA GLY A 107 12.72 -18.98 41.41
C GLY A 107 13.37 -20.21 40.78
N GLN A 108 12.60 -21.26 40.48
CA GLN A 108 13.09 -22.47 39.81
C GLN A 108 12.70 -22.44 38.33
N PRO A 109 13.61 -22.79 37.39
CA PRO A 109 13.29 -22.88 35.98
C PRO A 109 12.31 -24.02 35.71
N VAL A 110 11.30 -23.73 34.89
CA VAL A 110 10.28 -24.69 34.47
C VAL A 110 10.14 -24.68 32.95
N ALA A 111 9.77 -25.81 32.36
CA ALA A 111 9.53 -25.89 30.91
C ALA A 111 8.17 -25.28 30.52
N CYS A 112 7.27 -25.12 31.48
CA CYS A 112 5.91 -24.71 31.26
C CYS A 112 5.30 -24.08 32.52
N VAL A 113 4.37 -23.15 32.33
CA VAL A 113 3.47 -22.62 33.37
C VAL A 113 2.02 -22.78 32.94
N SER A 114 1.10 -22.93 33.89
CA SER A 114 -0.34 -23.04 33.63
C SER A 114 -1.17 -22.25 34.65
N GLN A 115 -2.49 -22.28 34.50
CA GLN A 115 -3.42 -21.50 35.30
C GLN A 115 -3.16 -21.64 36.81
N ASN A 116 -3.26 -20.50 37.52
CA ASN A 116 -2.94 -20.30 38.94
C ASN A 116 -1.45 -20.30 39.29
N ASP A 117 -0.54 -20.60 38.36
CA ASP A 117 0.89 -20.46 38.62
C ASP A 117 1.28 -19.00 38.84
N ARG A 118 2.24 -18.83 39.74
CA ARG A 118 2.99 -17.60 39.90
C ARG A 118 4.23 -17.64 39.03
N ALA A 119 4.12 -17.15 37.80
CA ALA A 119 5.17 -17.25 36.79
C ALA A 119 6.06 -16.00 36.73
N ALA A 120 7.34 -16.23 36.48
CA ALA A 120 8.28 -15.25 35.96
C ALA A 120 8.62 -15.60 34.50
N ILE A 121 8.42 -14.66 33.59
CA ILE A 121 8.59 -14.87 32.15
C ILE A 121 9.67 -13.91 31.64
N ASN A 122 10.73 -14.47 31.06
CA ASN A 122 11.74 -13.70 30.35
C ASN A 122 11.25 -13.39 28.93
N LEU A 123 11.10 -12.10 28.60
CA LEU A 123 10.57 -11.62 27.32
C LEU A 123 11.68 -11.34 26.33
N GLN A 124 11.46 -11.68 25.06
CA GLN A 124 12.36 -11.34 23.96
C GLN A 124 12.04 -9.95 23.38
N ALA A 125 13.06 -9.12 23.18
CA ALA A 125 12.94 -7.84 22.47
C ALA A 125 11.87 -6.87 23.03
N VAL A 126 11.68 -6.88 24.35
CA VAL A 126 10.84 -5.91 25.07
C VAL A 126 11.73 -5.21 26.09
N ALA A 127 11.84 -3.88 25.99
CA ALA A 127 12.57 -3.07 26.97
C ALA A 127 11.74 -2.94 28.26
N LEU A 128 12.41 -2.65 29.38
CA LEU A 128 11.76 -2.62 30.69
C LEU A 128 10.72 -1.49 30.77
N GLU A 129 11.00 -0.37 30.11
CA GLU A 129 10.16 0.83 30.05
C GLU A 129 8.87 0.62 29.26
N GLU A 130 8.79 -0.48 28.51
CA GLU A 130 7.65 -0.83 27.65
C GLU A 130 6.67 -1.77 28.36
N VAL A 131 6.96 -2.15 29.60
CA VAL A 131 6.11 -3.00 30.44
C VAL A 131 5.76 -2.26 31.72
N GLN A 132 4.49 -2.28 32.07
CA GLN A 132 4.02 -1.72 33.33
C GLN A 132 3.12 -2.71 34.08
N ARG A 133 2.97 -2.47 35.38
CA ARG A 133 1.96 -3.15 36.18
C ARG A 133 0.57 -2.81 35.61
N GLY A 134 -0.24 -3.83 35.41
CA GLY A 134 -1.56 -3.72 34.78
C GLY A 134 -1.61 -4.32 33.39
N ASP A 135 -0.46 -4.47 32.73
CA ASP A 135 -0.38 -5.13 31.43
C ASP A 135 -0.77 -6.60 31.53
N ILE A 136 -1.27 -7.13 30.41
CA ILE A 136 -1.60 -8.54 30.24
C ILE A 136 -0.66 -9.14 29.19
N LEU A 137 -0.04 -10.27 29.51
CA LEU A 137 0.57 -11.14 28.50
C LEU A 137 -0.45 -12.19 28.09
N ALA A 138 -0.74 -12.28 26.80
CA ALA A 138 -1.72 -13.22 26.27
C ALA A 138 -1.25 -13.94 25.02
N THR A 139 -1.96 -15.02 24.65
CA THR A 139 -1.86 -15.62 23.32
C THR A 139 -2.10 -14.56 22.23
N PRO A 140 -1.20 -14.41 21.23
CA PRO A 140 -1.25 -13.31 20.27
C PRO A 140 -2.55 -13.22 19.45
N GLY A 141 -3.03 -11.99 19.23
CA GLY A 141 -4.11 -11.69 18.29
C GLY A 141 -5.52 -12.07 18.77
N ILE A 142 -5.66 -12.56 20.00
CA ILE A 142 -6.95 -13.01 20.53
C ILE A 142 -7.63 -11.89 21.33
N MET A 143 -6.99 -11.41 22.39
CA MET A 143 -7.55 -10.35 23.23
C MET A 143 -7.41 -9.00 22.54
N LYS A 144 -8.48 -8.21 22.54
CA LYS A 144 -8.50 -6.87 21.92
C LYS A 144 -8.67 -5.81 23.02
N PRO A 145 -7.68 -4.96 23.29
CA PRO A 145 -7.79 -3.93 24.31
C PRO A 145 -8.83 -2.87 23.91
N GLY A 146 -9.58 -2.36 24.88
CA GLY A 146 -10.66 -1.40 24.66
C GLY A 146 -10.94 -0.52 25.87
N THR A 147 -11.65 0.58 25.66
CA THR A 147 -12.00 1.57 26.70
C THR A 147 -13.46 1.47 27.17
N LEU A 148 -14.19 0.47 26.69
CA LEU A 148 -15.59 0.23 27.04
C LEU A 148 -15.72 -1.20 27.55
N LEU A 149 -16.43 -1.38 28.66
CA LEU A 149 -16.82 -2.69 29.19
C LEU A 149 -18.30 -2.63 29.57
N ASP A 150 -19.11 -3.58 29.11
CA ASP A 150 -20.44 -3.78 29.67
C ASP A 150 -20.30 -4.76 30.83
N VAL A 151 -20.91 -4.41 31.97
CA VAL A 151 -20.66 -5.08 33.25
C VAL A 151 -21.95 -5.30 34.03
N SER A 152 -21.95 -6.36 34.84
CA SER A 152 -22.88 -6.52 35.95
C SER A 152 -22.23 -5.91 37.18
N LEU A 153 -22.77 -4.78 37.66
CA LEU A 153 -22.24 -4.02 38.78
C LEU A 153 -23.09 -4.20 40.02
N THR A 154 -22.46 -4.53 41.15
CA THR A 154 -23.11 -4.65 42.47
C THR A 154 -22.47 -3.66 43.45
N LEU A 155 -23.30 -2.85 44.12
CA LEU A 155 -22.83 -1.96 45.20
C LEU A 155 -22.88 -2.67 46.55
N LEU A 156 -21.90 -2.38 47.40
CA LEU A 156 -21.91 -2.84 48.79
C LEU A 156 -23.06 -2.19 49.57
N PRO A 157 -23.71 -2.90 50.52
CA PRO A 157 -24.81 -2.33 51.31
C PRO A 157 -24.45 -1.06 52.09
N GLY A 158 -23.19 -0.92 52.52
CA GLY A 158 -22.69 0.23 53.27
C GLY A 158 -22.06 1.34 52.43
N SER A 159 -22.16 1.29 51.10
CA SER A 159 -21.60 2.33 50.23
C SER A 159 -22.59 3.50 50.02
N PRO A 160 -22.12 4.69 49.60
CA PRO A 160 -23.00 5.73 49.07
C PRO A 160 -23.68 5.27 47.77
N PRO A 161 -24.87 5.81 47.43
CA PRO A 161 -25.49 5.55 46.13
C PRO A 161 -24.58 6.03 44.99
N LEU A 162 -24.61 5.33 43.86
CA LEU A 162 -23.82 5.65 42.69
C LEU A 162 -24.72 6.28 41.62
N ALA A 163 -24.45 7.53 41.24
CA ALA A 163 -25.20 8.21 40.20
C ALA A 163 -24.65 7.88 38.81
N ASN A 164 -25.50 8.02 37.80
CA ASN A 164 -25.11 7.85 36.40
C ASN A 164 -24.01 8.86 36.03
N ARG A 165 -22.97 8.38 35.36
CA ARG A 165 -21.74 9.08 34.96
C ARG A 165 -20.79 9.45 36.10
N ASP A 166 -20.99 8.92 37.30
CA ASP A 166 -20.01 9.06 38.38
C ASP A 166 -18.65 8.49 37.96
N ARG A 167 -17.60 9.19 38.36
CA ARG A 167 -16.21 8.78 38.13
C ARG A 167 -15.76 7.88 39.28
N VAL A 168 -15.31 6.68 38.93
CA VAL A 168 -14.84 5.66 39.86
C VAL A 168 -13.44 5.20 39.47
N ARG A 169 -12.74 4.56 40.40
CA ARG A 169 -11.50 3.85 40.14
C ARG A 169 -11.83 2.36 40.01
N VAL A 170 -11.51 1.77 38.87
CA VAL A 170 -11.74 0.37 38.53
C VAL A 170 -10.44 -0.40 38.70
N HIS A 171 -10.51 -1.48 39.46
CA HIS A 171 -9.43 -2.46 39.59
C HIS A 171 -9.85 -3.73 38.86
N ILE A 172 -9.14 -4.10 37.80
CA ILE A 172 -9.40 -5.30 37.00
C ILE A 172 -8.06 -5.97 36.68
N GLY A 173 -7.93 -7.26 37.01
CA GLY A 173 -6.62 -7.92 37.03
C GLY A 173 -5.64 -7.16 37.94
N THR A 174 -4.50 -6.74 37.38
CA THR A 174 -3.49 -5.90 38.07
C THR A 174 -3.60 -4.41 37.71
N SER A 175 -4.55 -4.04 36.84
CA SER A 175 -4.77 -2.67 36.37
C SER A 175 -5.58 -1.84 37.38
N GLU A 176 -5.29 -0.54 37.41
CA GLU A 176 -6.00 0.46 38.20
C GLU A 176 -6.30 1.68 37.32
N ILE A 177 -7.56 1.86 36.92
CA ILE A 177 -7.94 2.80 35.86
C ILE A 177 -9.15 3.61 36.28
N LEU A 178 -9.18 4.89 35.93
CA LEU A 178 -10.34 5.75 36.13
C LEU A 178 -11.41 5.45 35.07
N ALA A 179 -12.67 5.42 35.49
CA ALA A 179 -13.79 5.16 34.59
C ALA A 179 -15.01 5.99 34.95
N ARG A 180 -15.85 6.27 33.96
CA ARG A 180 -17.21 6.78 34.19
C ARG A 180 -18.21 5.64 34.08
N VAL A 181 -19.05 5.48 35.10
CA VAL A 181 -20.08 4.45 35.11
C VAL A 181 -21.33 4.95 34.40
N VAL A 182 -21.77 4.27 33.34
CA VAL A 182 -23.04 4.57 32.68
C VAL A 182 -24.04 3.48 33.05
N LEU A 183 -24.97 3.80 33.94
CA LEU A 183 -26.05 2.89 34.33
C LEU A 183 -27.02 2.74 33.14
N LEU A 184 -27.36 1.49 32.78
CA LEU A 184 -28.31 1.22 31.71
C LEU A 184 -29.71 1.03 32.33
N GLY A 185 -30.67 1.84 31.89
CA GLY A 185 -32.06 1.80 32.38
C GLY A 185 -32.30 2.44 33.75
N LEU A 186 -31.28 3.02 34.40
CA LEU A 186 -31.37 3.62 35.73
C LEU A 186 -30.56 4.93 35.80
N GLU A 187 -30.98 5.88 36.64
CA GLU A 187 -30.21 7.11 36.92
C GLU A 187 -29.33 7.00 38.17
N VAL A 188 -29.72 6.20 39.15
CA VAL A 188 -28.99 6.00 40.40
C VAL A 188 -29.06 4.53 40.79
N LEU A 189 -27.93 3.95 41.20
CA LEU A 189 -27.84 2.61 41.77
C LEU A 189 -27.75 2.72 43.29
N SER A 190 -28.72 2.11 43.98
CA SER A 190 -28.78 2.12 45.45
C SER A 190 -27.80 1.10 46.06
N PRO A 191 -27.33 1.33 47.31
CA PRO A 191 -26.47 0.39 48.02
C PRO A 191 -27.12 -0.99 48.16
N GLY A 192 -26.33 -2.06 48.03
CA GLY A 192 -26.80 -3.45 48.07
C GLY A 192 -27.49 -3.94 46.79
N MET A 193 -27.74 -3.06 45.82
CA MET A 193 -28.39 -3.42 44.56
C MET A 193 -27.37 -3.77 43.46
N ARG A 194 -27.87 -4.51 42.47
CA ARG A 194 -27.15 -4.87 41.24
C ARG A 194 -27.82 -4.22 40.03
N ALA A 195 -27.01 -3.78 39.05
CA ALA A 195 -27.47 -3.29 37.76
C ALA A 195 -26.50 -3.61 36.64
N VAL A 196 -26.99 -3.60 35.40
CA VAL A 196 -26.12 -3.57 34.21
C VAL A 196 -25.63 -2.15 33.99
N ALA A 197 -24.34 -2.01 33.76
CA ALA A 197 -23.70 -0.73 33.50
C ALA A 197 -22.67 -0.86 32.38
N GLN A 198 -22.30 0.27 31.78
CA GLN A 198 -21.15 0.38 30.89
C GLN A 198 -20.06 1.21 31.59
N LEU A 199 -18.90 0.61 31.81
CA LEU A 199 -17.70 1.32 32.26
C LEU A 199 -17.02 1.96 31.06
N ARG A 200 -16.85 3.28 31.10
CA ARG A 200 -16.07 4.05 30.12
C ARG A 200 -14.74 4.39 30.73
N LEU A 201 -13.74 3.58 30.41
CA LEU A 201 -12.39 3.66 30.92
C LEU A 201 -11.64 4.82 30.27
N GLU A 202 -10.76 5.47 31.04
CA GLU A 202 -9.87 6.53 30.52
C GLU A 202 -8.66 5.96 29.77
N GLU A 203 -8.31 4.71 30.04
CA GLU A 203 -7.22 3.96 29.41
C GLU A 203 -7.72 2.58 28.94
N PRO A 204 -7.14 2.02 27.87
CA PRO A 204 -7.57 0.74 27.33
C PRO A 204 -7.17 -0.44 28.24
N VAL A 205 -8.07 -1.40 28.40
CA VAL A 205 -7.84 -2.65 29.13
C VAL A 205 -8.07 -3.84 28.21
N ALA A 206 -7.24 -4.86 28.35
CA ALA A 206 -7.54 -6.18 27.81
C ALA A 206 -8.27 -7.01 28.86
N ALA A 207 -9.57 -7.21 28.64
CA ALA A 207 -10.43 -8.03 29.50
C ALA A 207 -11.10 -9.12 28.66
N LEU A 208 -11.57 -10.16 29.34
CA LEU A 208 -12.48 -11.16 28.79
C LEU A 208 -13.82 -11.07 29.51
N LYS A 209 -14.83 -11.71 28.92
CA LYS A 209 -16.07 -11.99 29.61
C LYS A 209 -15.75 -12.76 30.90
N ASP A 210 -16.53 -12.48 31.92
CA ASP A 210 -16.46 -13.08 33.24
C ASP A 210 -15.27 -12.64 34.10
N ASP A 211 -14.42 -11.74 33.61
CA ASP A 211 -13.43 -11.06 34.43
C ASP A 211 -14.09 -10.28 35.56
N ARG A 212 -13.59 -10.49 36.78
CA ARG A 212 -14.07 -9.77 37.96
C ARG A 212 -13.30 -8.47 38.14
N PHE A 213 -14.01 -7.45 38.59
CA PHE A 213 -13.42 -6.15 38.93
C PHE A 213 -13.98 -5.61 40.23
N VAL A 214 -13.24 -4.68 40.83
CA VAL A 214 -13.65 -3.93 42.02
C VAL A 214 -13.72 -2.46 41.66
N ILE A 215 -14.70 -1.73 42.19
CA ILE A 215 -14.80 -0.28 42.07
C ILE A 215 -14.60 0.42 43.41
N ARG A 216 -13.84 1.51 43.36
CA ARG A 216 -13.57 2.40 44.49
C ARG A 216 -13.99 3.82 44.14
N ARG A 217 -14.33 4.61 45.15
CA ARG A 217 -14.54 6.06 44.98
C ARG A 217 -13.28 6.74 44.50
N TYR A 218 -13.46 7.82 43.74
CA TYR A 218 -12.38 8.70 43.34
C TYR A 218 -11.64 9.29 44.55
N SER A 219 -12.38 9.81 45.53
CA SER A 219 -11.85 10.29 46.83
C SER A 219 -12.98 10.42 47.88
N PRO A 220 -12.76 10.06 49.17
CA PRO A 220 -11.64 9.27 49.67
C PRO A 220 -11.67 7.84 49.10
N MET A 221 -10.52 7.17 49.09
CA MET A 221 -10.37 5.87 48.42
C MET A 221 -11.02 4.72 49.20
N GLN A 222 -12.33 4.57 49.01
CA GLN A 222 -13.17 3.54 49.65
C GLN A 222 -13.69 2.55 48.60
N THR A 223 -13.63 1.25 48.88
CA THR A 223 -14.31 0.23 48.07
C THR A 223 -15.82 0.39 48.20
N ILE A 224 -16.52 0.51 47.07
CA ILE A 224 -17.96 0.76 47.05
C ILE A 224 -18.76 -0.36 46.38
N GLY A 225 -18.08 -1.22 45.62
CA GLY A 225 -18.73 -2.29 44.89
C GLY A 225 -17.74 -3.05 44.02
N GLY A 226 -18.29 -3.89 43.16
CA GLY A 226 -17.55 -4.68 42.21
C GLY A 226 -18.52 -5.42 41.30
N GLY A 227 -17.98 -6.23 40.42
CA GLY A 227 -18.79 -6.86 39.41
C GLY A 227 -18.02 -7.76 38.49
N GLN A 228 -18.66 -8.05 37.37
CA GLN A 228 -18.14 -8.94 36.36
C GLN A 228 -18.38 -8.37 34.96
N VAL A 229 -17.42 -8.58 34.06
CA VAL A 229 -17.51 -8.18 32.66
C VAL A 229 -18.49 -9.09 31.92
N LEU A 230 -19.49 -8.50 31.27
CA LEU A 230 -20.48 -9.18 30.45
C LEU A 230 -20.10 -9.17 28.96
N ASP A 231 -19.67 -8.01 28.46
CA ASP A 231 -19.05 -7.87 27.14
C ASP A 231 -17.78 -7.03 27.30
N PRO A 232 -16.58 -7.57 27.01
CA PRO A 232 -15.34 -6.81 27.05
C PRO A 232 -15.17 -5.89 25.85
N ARG A 233 -16.02 -6.00 24.82
CA ARG A 233 -15.92 -5.22 23.59
C ARG A 233 -17.29 -4.73 23.10
N PRO A 234 -18.03 -3.98 23.94
CA PRO A 234 -19.31 -3.43 23.57
C PRO A 234 -19.15 -2.19 22.71
N LEU A 235 -20.26 -1.73 22.15
CA LEU A 235 -20.36 -0.40 21.55
C LEU A 235 -20.91 0.60 22.57
N ARG A 236 -20.74 1.88 22.27
CA ARG A 236 -21.19 2.94 23.17
C ARG A 236 -22.72 2.93 23.25
N HIS A 237 -23.26 2.58 24.41
CA HIS A 237 -24.70 2.57 24.64
C HIS A 237 -25.23 3.94 25.06
N ARG A 238 -26.50 4.19 24.74
CA ARG A 238 -27.26 5.29 25.34
C ARG A 238 -27.79 4.82 26.71
N PRO A 239 -27.87 5.70 27.73
CA PRO A 239 -28.34 5.31 29.07
C PRO A 239 -29.72 4.61 29.08
N HIS A 240 -30.65 5.03 28.21
CA HIS A 240 -32.00 4.44 28.13
C HIS A 240 -32.12 3.30 27.10
N ALA A 241 -31.04 2.54 26.87
CA ALA A 241 -31.06 1.40 25.96
C ALA A 241 -31.69 0.15 26.63
N THR A 242 -33.00 0.19 26.90
CA THR A 242 -33.72 -0.86 27.65
C THR A 242 -33.52 -2.26 27.08
N ARG A 243 -33.63 -2.43 25.75
CA ARG A 243 -33.42 -3.73 25.10
C ARG A 243 -32.01 -4.29 25.32
N VAL A 244 -31.00 -3.42 25.33
CA VAL A 244 -29.62 -3.82 25.61
C VAL A 244 -29.49 -4.25 27.06
N GLN A 245 -30.07 -3.47 27.98
CA GLN A 245 -30.08 -3.80 29.41
C GLN A 245 -30.76 -5.14 29.68
N GLU A 246 -31.93 -5.41 29.11
CA GLU A 246 -32.66 -6.68 29.26
C GLU A 246 -31.84 -7.85 28.72
N THR A 247 -31.24 -7.70 27.54
CA THR A 247 -30.44 -8.76 26.90
C THR A 247 -29.19 -9.07 27.74
N LEU A 248 -28.47 -8.04 28.20
CA LEU A 248 -27.28 -8.21 29.02
C LEU A 248 -27.58 -8.72 30.44
N ALA A 249 -28.73 -8.33 31.02
CA ALA A 249 -29.16 -8.81 32.33
C ALA A 249 -29.51 -10.30 32.33
N GLY A 250 -29.87 -10.85 31.17
CA GLY A 250 -30.11 -12.28 30.97
C GLY A 250 -28.85 -13.14 30.86
N LEU A 251 -27.66 -12.52 30.72
CA LEU A 251 -26.39 -13.24 30.69
C LEU A 251 -26.06 -13.80 32.07
N ASN A 252 -25.53 -15.02 32.12
CA ASN A 252 -25.23 -15.73 33.34
C ASN A 252 -23.77 -16.18 33.33
N SER A 253 -23.03 -15.87 34.38
CA SER A 253 -21.61 -16.25 34.51
C SER A 253 -21.34 -17.76 34.49
N SER A 254 -22.37 -18.60 34.64
CA SER A 254 -22.29 -20.05 34.46
C SER A 254 -22.83 -20.56 33.12
N GLY A 255 -23.22 -19.64 32.22
CA GLY A 255 -23.73 -19.96 30.90
C GLY A 255 -22.63 -20.49 29.98
N THR A 256 -22.98 -21.38 29.08
CA THR A 256 -22.08 -21.85 28.03
C THR A 256 -21.95 -20.79 26.91
N VAL A 257 -20.87 -20.87 26.14
CA VAL A 257 -20.69 -20.01 24.96
C VAL A 257 -21.88 -20.10 24.00
N ALA A 258 -22.47 -21.30 23.85
CA ALA A 258 -23.64 -21.50 22.99
C ALA A 258 -24.87 -20.71 23.49
N GLU A 259 -25.09 -20.63 24.80
CA GLU A 259 -26.24 -19.93 25.38
C GLU A 259 -26.08 -18.41 25.32
N GLU A 260 -24.87 -17.90 25.50
CA GLU A 260 -24.62 -16.46 25.66
C GLU A 260 -24.25 -15.74 24.36
N LEU A 261 -23.61 -16.43 23.42
CA LEU A 261 -23.15 -15.82 22.18
C LEU A 261 -24.28 -15.14 21.38
N PRO A 262 -25.47 -15.74 21.20
CA PRO A 262 -26.56 -15.08 20.47
C PRO A 262 -27.00 -13.76 21.11
N ALA A 263 -27.05 -13.69 22.44
CA ALA A 263 -27.42 -12.49 23.17
C ALA A 263 -26.37 -11.37 23.00
N LEU A 264 -25.08 -11.71 23.06
CA LEU A 264 -23.99 -10.75 22.77
C LEU A 264 -24.00 -10.29 21.31
N MET A 265 -24.26 -11.19 20.36
CA MET A 265 -24.41 -10.84 18.95
C MET A 265 -25.60 -9.90 18.72
N GLN A 266 -26.69 -10.04 19.47
CA GLN A 266 -27.88 -9.20 19.35
C GLN A 266 -27.65 -7.75 19.80
N VAL A 267 -26.85 -7.55 20.85
CA VAL A 267 -26.51 -6.20 21.35
C VAL A 267 -25.28 -5.59 20.66
N SER A 268 -24.60 -6.40 19.86
CA SER A 268 -23.53 -5.97 18.98
C SER A 268 -24.11 -5.39 17.68
N HIS A 269 -23.64 -4.21 17.27
CA HIS A 269 -23.98 -3.67 15.94
C HIS A 269 -23.14 -4.31 14.81
N GLN A 270 -22.34 -5.34 15.12
CA GLN A 270 -21.56 -6.08 14.13
C GLN A 270 -22.45 -7.18 13.50
N PRO A 271 -22.77 -7.10 12.20
CA PRO A 271 -23.72 -8.02 11.58
C PRO A 271 -23.14 -9.42 11.33
N LEU A 272 -21.82 -9.52 11.17
CA LEU A 272 -21.10 -10.76 10.89
C LEU A 272 -19.94 -10.90 11.87
N TRP A 273 -19.93 -11.96 12.65
CA TRP A 273 -18.88 -12.26 13.61
C TRP A 273 -17.92 -13.30 13.06
N LYS A 274 -16.62 -13.09 13.22
CA LYS A 274 -15.60 -14.10 12.91
C LYS A 274 -15.16 -14.85 14.16
N LEU A 275 -14.41 -15.94 14.00
CA LEU A 275 -13.95 -16.75 15.13
C LEU A 275 -13.15 -15.91 16.13
N GLY A 276 -12.27 -15.04 15.62
CA GLY A 276 -11.52 -14.10 16.46
C GLY A 276 -12.38 -13.13 17.27
N ASP A 277 -13.59 -12.78 16.81
CA ASP A 277 -14.51 -11.94 17.58
C ASP A 277 -15.15 -12.69 18.75
N VAL A 278 -15.40 -13.99 18.59
CA VAL A 278 -15.84 -14.88 19.67
C VAL A 278 -14.70 -15.12 20.66
N GLN A 279 -13.50 -15.45 20.16
CA GLN A 279 -12.31 -15.65 20.99
C GLN A 279 -11.97 -14.41 21.83
N SER A 280 -12.05 -13.22 21.24
CA SER A 280 -11.77 -11.96 21.94
C SER A 280 -12.72 -11.64 23.10
N ARG A 281 -13.85 -12.35 23.21
CA ARG A 281 -14.83 -12.19 24.27
C ARG A 281 -14.78 -13.32 25.28
N PHE A 282 -14.76 -14.57 24.82
CA PHE A 282 -14.85 -15.74 25.69
C PHE A 282 -13.48 -16.35 26.07
N GLY A 283 -12.38 -15.99 25.39
CA GLY A 283 -11.04 -16.47 25.74
C GLY A 283 -10.78 -17.95 25.46
N GLY A 284 -11.58 -18.59 24.60
CA GLY A 284 -11.44 -20.00 24.24
C GLY A 284 -10.48 -20.26 23.08
N THR A 285 -9.91 -21.45 23.04
CA THR A 285 -9.20 -22.01 21.88
C THR A 285 -10.18 -22.35 20.76
N VAL A 286 -9.67 -22.57 19.54
CA VAL A 286 -10.51 -22.97 18.40
C VAL A 286 -11.27 -24.27 18.72
N GLN A 287 -10.59 -25.23 19.35
CA GLN A 287 -11.12 -26.55 19.69
C GLN A 287 -12.27 -26.47 20.71
N GLU A 288 -12.25 -25.47 21.59
CA GLU A 288 -13.29 -25.27 22.62
C GLU A 288 -14.51 -24.53 22.07
N LEU A 289 -14.31 -23.59 21.15
CA LEU A 289 -15.39 -22.72 20.64
C LEU A 289 -16.09 -23.29 19.41
N GLU A 290 -15.38 -24.02 18.57
CA GLU A 290 -15.93 -24.57 17.33
C GLU A 290 -17.14 -25.52 17.56
N PRO A 291 -17.15 -26.41 18.57
CA PRO A 291 -18.32 -27.23 18.86
C PRO A 291 -19.57 -26.41 19.21
N ALA A 292 -19.42 -25.32 19.97
CA ALA A 292 -20.51 -24.42 20.32
C ALA A 292 -21.05 -23.70 19.08
N LEU A 293 -20.17 -23.20 18.21
CA LEU A 293 -20.55 -22.56 16.94
C LEU A 293 -21.28 -23.53 16.01
N ARG A 294 -20.76 -24.77 15.86
CA ARG A 294 -21.41 -25.82 15.07
C ARG A 294 -22.80 -26.14 15.60
N SER A 295 -22.94 -26.35 16.92
CA SER A 295 -24.24 -26.61 17.54
C SER A 295 -25.25 -25.47 17.29
N LEU A 296 -24.81 -24.21 17.35
CA LEU A 296 -25.67 -23.06 17.06
C LEU A 296 -26.08 -22.97 15.58
N VAL A 297 -25.21 -23.41 14.68
CA VAL A 297 -25.54 -23.50 13.24
C VAL A 297 -26.51 -24.65 12.98
N ASP A 298 -26.26 -25.83 13.55
CA ASP A 298 -27.09 -27.03 13.37
C ASP A 298 -28.51 -26.84 13.93
N THR A 299 -28.66 -26.07 15.00
CA THR A 299 -29.95 -25.71 15.61
C THR A 299 -30.63 -24.52 14.93
N GLY A 300 -29.99 -23.89 13.94
CA GLY A 300 -30.52 -22.74 13.19
C GLY A 300 -30.52 -21.41 13.96
N VAL A 301 -29.86 -21.34 15.12
CA VAL A 301 -29.71 -20.10 15.89
C VAL A 301 -28.75 -19.13 15.19
N LEU A 302 -27.71 -19.66 14.54
CA LEU A 302 -26.76 -18.91 13.72
C LEU A 302 -26.76 -19.42 12.27
N VAL A 303 -26.45 -18.52 11.35
CA VAL A 303 -26.17 -18.84 9.94
C VAL A 303 -24.68 -18.70 9.69
N GLU A 304 -24.05 -19.75 9.18
CA GLU A 304 -22.65 -19.73 8.74
C GLU A 304 -22.55 -19.20 7.31
N LEU A 305 -21.68 -18.21 7.10
CA LEU A 305 -21.37 -17.59 5.81
C LEU A 305 -19.89 -17.80 5.50
N LYS A 306 -19.58 -18.40 4.35
CA LYS A 306 -18.20 -18.68 3.91
C LYS A 306 -17.81 -17.77 2.75
N SER A 307 -16.64 -17.15 2.85
CA SER A 307 -16.06 -16.36 1.74
C SER A 307 -14.54 -16.42 1.80
N ALA A 308 -13.91 -16.69 0.66
CA ALA A 308 -12.46 -16.68 0.49
C ALA A 308 -11.68 -17.50 1.56
N GLY A 309 -12.27 -18.60 2.04
CA GLY A 309 -11.66 -19.48 3.04
C GLY A 309 -11.90 -19.10 4.52
N GLU A 310 -12.56 -17.98 4.81
CA GLU A 310 -12.96 -17.61 6.17
C GLU A 310 -14.46 -17.84 6.40
N ALA A 311 -14.81 -18.38 7.58
CA ALA A 311 -16.18 -18.52 8.05
C ALA A 311 -16.56 -17.35 8.96
N GLY A 312 -17.78 -16.85 8.80
CA GLY A 312 -18.41 -15.88 9.68
C GLY A 312 -19.83 -16.33 10.05
N TRP A 313 -20.32 -15.85 11.19
CA TRP A 313 -21.62 -16.20 11.73
C TRP A 313 -22.49 -14.97 11.93
N ALA A 314 -23.76 -15.08 11.57
CA ALA A 314 -24.75 -14.03 11.73
C ALA A 314 -26.04 -14.58 12.34
N LEU A 315 -26.78 -13.74 13.06
CA LEU A 315 -28.13 -14.07 13.52
C LEU A 315 -29.11 -14.03 12.34
N PRO A 316 -30.04 -15.01 12.21
CA PRO A 316 -31.08 -15.00 11.17
C PRO A 316 -31.90 -13.69 11.14
N ALA A 317 -32.25 -13.16 12.31
CA ALA A 317 -33.00 -11.89 12.42
C ALA A 317 -32.20 -10.69 11.86
N THR A 318 -30.88 -10.68 12.08
CA THR A 318 -29.99 -9.65 11.51
C THR A 318 -29.92 -9.77 10.00
N LEU A 319 -29.79 -10.98 9.45
CA LEU A 319 -29.81 -11.21 8.01
C LEU A 319 -31.14 -10.77 7.38
N ALA A 320 -32.27 -11.10 8.01
CA ALA A 320 -33.59 -10.69 7.53
C ALA A 320 -33.74 -9.16 7.49
N ALA A 321 -33.33 -8.45 8.55
CA ALA A 321 -33.37 -7.00 8.59
C ALA A 321 -32.48 -6.35 7.52
N LEU A 322 -31.28 -6.91 7.29
CA LEU A 322 -30.37 -6.44 6.25
C LEU A 322 -30.91 -6.71 4.84
N SER A 323 -31.53 -7.87 4.62
CA SER A 323 -32.20 -8.23 3.38
C SER A 323 -33.34 -7.27 3.04
N GLU A 324 -34.22 -6.97 3.99
CA GLU A 324 -35.29 -5.99 3.80
C GLU A 324 -34.74 -4.59 3.50
N ARG A 325 -33.68 -4.17 4.21
CA ARG A 325 -33.01 -2.90 3.94
C ARG A 325 -32.43 -2.85 2.52
N LEU A 326 -31.82 -3.93 2.05
CA LEU A 326 -31.26 -4.04 0.70
C LEU A 326 -32.37 -3.90 -0.36
N VAL A 327 -33.47 -4.63 -0.22
CA VAL A 327 -34.64 -4.51 -1.12
C VAL A 327 -35.23 -3.10 -1.09
N GLN A 328 -35.35 -2.50 0.10
CA GLN A 328 -35.83 -1.13 0.26
C GLN A 328 -34.93 -0.11 -0.47
N GLN A 329 -33.60 -0.29 -0.46
CA GLN A 329 -32.69 0.59 -1.20
C GLN A 329 -32.89 0.48 -2.72
N VAL A 330 -33.15 -0.72 -3.24
CA VAL A 330 -33.49 -0.92 -4.67
C VAL A 330 -34.81 -0.23 -5.01
N ARG A 331 -35.82 -0.37 -4.16
CA ARG A 331 -37.12 0.31 -4.34
C ARG A 331 -36.99 1.83 -4.39
N LEU A 332 -36.35 2.40 -3.36
CA LEU A 332 -36.13 3.85 -3.27
C LEU A 332 -35.30 4.38 -4.45
N TYR A 333 -34.41 3.58 -5.00
CA TYR A 333 -33.68 3.93 -6.21
C TYR A 333 -34.63 4.04 -7.42
N HIS A 334 -35.46 3.03 -7.68
CA HIS A 334 -36.37 3.05 -8.82
C HIS A 334 -37.54 4.04 -8.67
N GLU A 335 -38.00 4.35 -7.46
CA GLU A 335 -38.94 5.45 -7.21
C GLU A 335 -38.33 6.81 -7.61
N ARG A 336 -37.03 6.99 -7.39
CA ARG A 336 -36.30 8.21 -7.75
C ARG A 336 -35.85 8.24 -9.22
N PHE A 337 -35.62 7.08 -9.81
CA PHE A 337 -35.10 6.89 -11.17
C PHE A 337 -35.94 5.86 -11.95
N PRO A 338 -37.23 6.16 -12.23
CA PRO A 338 -38.19 5.18 -12.77
C PRO A 338 -37.83 4.69 -14.17
N GLU A 339 -37.02 5.45 -14.92
CA GLU A 339 -36.60 5.07 -16.25
C GLU A 339 -35.29 4.26 -16.28
N GLN A 340 -34.61 4.10 -15.14
CA GLN A 340 -33.45 3.22 -15.05
C GLN A 340 -33.92 1.77 -14.94
N ALA A 341 -33.42 0.92 -15.84
CA ALA A 341 -33.76 -0.50 -15.86
C ALA A 341 -33.20 -1.27 -14.66
N LEU A 342 -32.02 -0.87 -14.17
CA LEU A 342 -31.27 -1.53 -13.10
C LEU A 342 -30.56 -0.47 -12.24
N MET A 343 -30.53 -0.70 -10.93
CA MET A 343 -29.63 -0.02 -9.99
C MET A 343 -28.23 -0.63 -10.09
N PRO A 344 -27.14 0.15 -10.12
CA PRO A 344 -25.78 -0.39 -10.09
C PRO A 344 -25.49 -1.15 -8.77
N LEU A 345 -24.92 -2.36 -8.86
CA LEU A 345 -24.58 -3.18 -7.68
C LEU A 345 -23.60 -2.49 -6.73
N ALA A 346 -22.64 -1.74 -7.27
CA ALA A 346 -21.69 -0.95 -6.47
C ALA A 346 -22.40 0.14 -5.64
N GLU A 347 -23.43 0.78 -6.21
CA GLU A 347 -24.24 1.77 -5.51
C GLU A 347 -25.09 1.10 -4.43
N LEU A 348 -25.75 -0.02 -4.75
CA LEU A 348 -26.52 -0.78 -3.77
C LEU A 348 -25.64 -1.20 -2.59
N ARG A 349 -24.43 -1.70 -2.87
CA ARG A 349 -23.46 -2.11 -1.86
C ARG A 349 -23.05 -0.97 -0.95
N SER A 350 -22.79 0.22 -1.50
CA SER A 350 -22.44 1.40 -0.70
C SER A 350 -23.57 1.82 0.24
N ARG A 351 -24.83 1.58 -0.14
CA ARG A 351 -26.03 1.98 0.61
C ARG A 351 -26.62 0.88 1.48
N SER A 352 -26.22 -0.38 1.28
CA SER A 352 -26.76 -1.54 2.00
C SER A 352 -26.30 -1.65 3.44
N GLY A 353 -25.31 -0.83 3.85
CA GLY A 353 -24.70 -0.83 5.18
C GLY A 353 -23.93 -2.11 5.52
N VAL A 354 -23.52 -2.87 4.51
CA VAL A 354 -22.62 -4.04 4.61
C VAL A 354 -21.44 -3.91 3.62
N ALA A 355 -21.06 -2.68 3.27
CA ALA A 355 -20.08 -2.40 2.23
C ALA A 355 -18.71 -3.05 2.49
N SER A 356 -18.31 -3.20 3.76
CA SER A 356 -17.05 -3.83 4.17
C SER A 356 -17.07 -5.37 4.13
N GLU A 357 -18.25 -6.00 4.06
CA GLU A 357 -18.42 -7.45 4.20
C GLU A 357 -18.88 -8.08 2.87
N ASN A 358 -17.93 -8.45 2.00
CA ASN A 358 -18.20 -9.10 0.70
C ASN A 358 -19.16 -10.30 0.86
N ALA A 359 -18.78 -11.24 1.73
CA ALA A 359 -19.50 -12.48 1.99
C ALA A 359 -20.96 -12.26 2.33
N LEU A 360 -21.19 -11.29 3.22
CA LEU A 360 -22.51 -10.94 3.70
C LEU A 360 -23.34 -10.28 2.60
N PHE A 361 -22.76 -9.33 1.86
CA PHE A 361 -23.44 -8.69 0.74
C PHE A 361 -23.84 -9.70 -0.34
N ASP A 362 -22.91 -10.58 -0.74
CA ASP A 362 -23.14 -11.58 -1.78
C ASP A 362 -24.18 -12.63 -1.34
N HIS A 363 -24.15 -13.05 -0.07
CA HIS A 363 -25.17 -13.94 0.48
C HIS A 363 -26.56 -13.30 0.46
N LEU A 364 -26.70 -12.07 0.96
CA LEU A 364 -27.97 -11.34 0.97
C LEU A 364 -28.49 -11.13 -0.45
N LEU A 365 -27.61 -10.74 -1.38
CA LEU A 365 -27.95 -10.53 -2.78
C LEU A 365 -28.43 -11.82 -3.46
N THR A 366 -27.72 -12.93 -3.24
CA THR A 366 -28.10 -14.26 -3.76
C THR A 366 -29.44 -14.73 -3.21
N GLN A 367 -29.66 -14.55 -1.90
CA GLN A 367 -30.93 -14.87 -1.26
C GLN A 367 -32.09 -14.09 -1.91
N GLN A 368 -31.93 -12.78 -2.11
CA GLN A 368 -32.98 -11.95 -2.71
C GLN A 368 -33.16 -12.17 -4.21
N ALA A 369 -32.11 -12.58 -4.94
CA ALA A 369 -32.21 -12.91 -6.37
C ALA A 369 -33.16 -14.09 -6.66
N SER A 370 -33.25 -15.04 -5.73
CA SER A 370 -34.15 -16.18 -5.84
C SER A 370 -35.63 -15.84 -5.64
N SER A 371 -35.95 -14.65 -5.11
CA SER A 371 -37.31 -14.30 -4.69
C SER A 371 -37.80 -12.95 -5.24
N ARG A 372 -37.13 -11.84 -4.88
CA ARG A 372 -37.65 -10.47 -5.10
C ARG A 372 -36.87 -9.65 -6.11
N LEU A 373 -35.58 -9.91 -6.27
CA LEU A 373 -34.69 -9.12 -7.14
C LEU A 373 -34.31 -9.90 -8.41
N ARG A 374 -34.06 -9.18 -9.50
CA ARG A 374 -33.37 -9.69 -10.71
C ARG A 374 -32.01 -9.03 -10.81
N ILE A 375 -31.00 -9.80 -11.17
CA ILE A 375 -29.62 -9.32 -11.33
C ILE A 375 -29.22 -9.55 -12.78
N GLU A 376 -28.74 -8.49 -13.43
CA GLU A 376 -28.33 -8.49 -14.84
C GLU A 376 -27.00 -7.76 -14.96
N GLY A 377 -25.93 -8.51 -15.28
CA GLY A 377 -24.58 -7.96 -15.32
C GLY A 377 -24.19 -7.31 -13.99
N ALA A 378 -23.85 -6.02 -14.05
CA ALA A 378 -23.49 -5.22 -12.87
C ALA A 378 -24.68 -4.46 -12.24
N GLY A 379 -25.92 -4.81 -12.59
CA GLY A 379 -27.13 -4.13 -12.16
C GLY A 379 -28.15 -5.04 -11.46
N VAL A 380 -29.04 -4.44 -10.68
CA VAL A 380 -30.11 -5.11 -9.93
C VAL A 380 -31.41 -4.30 -9.94
N ALA A 381 -32.55 -4.96 -10.03
CA ALA A 381 -33.87 -4.35 -9.91
C ALA A 381 -34.85 -5.27 -9.16
N GLU A 382 -35.97 -4.74 -8.69
CA GLU A 382 -37.11 -5.59 -8.31
C GLU A 382 -37.60 -6.35 -9.55
N ARG A 383 -38.01 -7.61 -9.39
CA ARG A 383 -38.49 -8.45 -10.52
C ARG A 383 -39.73 -7.85 -11.20
N THR A 384 -40.50 -7.04 -10.46
CA THR A 384 -41.71 -6.36 -10.93
C THR A 384 -41.44 -4.94 -11.45
N HIS A 385 -40.17 -4.49 -11.48
CA HIS A 385 -39.85 -3.14 -11.94
C HIS A 385 -39.99 -3.03 -13.46
N GLU A 386 -40.87 -2.14 -13.90
CA GLU A 386 -41.05 -1.76 -15.30
C GLU A 386 -40.51 -0.36 -15.55
N VAL A 387 -39.70 -0.22 -16.60
CA VAL A 387 -39.10 1.06 -17.00
C VAL A 387 -40.21 1.99 -17.49
N THR A 388 -40.37 3.11 -16.81
CA THR A 388 -41.31 4.16 -17.22
C THR A 388 -40.54 5.45 -17.47
N ILE A 389 -40.72 6.06 -18.64
CA ILE A 389 -40.13 7.36 -18.97
C ILE A 389 -41.14 8.46 -18.61
N PRO A 390 -40.89 9.28 -17.58
CA PRO A 390 -41.79 10.37 -17.21
C PRO A 390 -41.94 11.37 -18.36
N ALA A 391 -43.14 11.95 -18.53
CA ALA A 391 -43.42 12.89 -19.62
C ALA A 391 -42.41 14.06 -19.70
N LYS A 392 -42.03 14.63 -18.54
CA LYS A 392 -41.01 15.69 -18.45
C LYS A 392 -39.64 15.22 -18.98
N LEU A 393 -39.29 13.96 -18.73
CA LEU A 393 -38.02 13.39 -19.20
C LEU A 393 -38.06 13.14 -20.71
N ARG A 394 -39.19 12.67 -21.25
CA ARG A 394 -39.40 12.53 -22.70
C ARG A 394 -39.20 13.86 -23.42
N THR A 395 -39.78 14.96 -22.90
CA THR A 395 -39.57 16.31 -23.46
C THR A 395 -38.09 16.70 -23.51
N SER A 396 -37.32 16.39 -22.45
CA SER A 396 -35.87 16.65 -22.43
C SER A 396 -35.09 15.76 -23.41
N MET A 397 -35.49 14.49 -23.57
CA MET A 397 -34.92 13.58 -24.56
C MET A 397 -35.14 14.09 -25.99
N ASP A 398 -36.36 14.51 -26.32
CA ASP A 398 -36.70 15.04 -27.65
C ASP A 398 -35.95 16.33 -27.95
N ALA A 399 -35.84 17.24 -26.96
CA ALA A 399 -35.07 18.47 -27.09
C ALA A 399 -33.58 18.22 -27.36
N LEU A 400 -33.01 17.19 -26.72
CA LEU A 400 -31.62 16.78 -26.91
C LEU A 400 -31.44 16.12 -28.28
N LEU A 401 -32.32 15.20 -28.68
CA LEU A 401 -32.25 14.51 -29.97
C LEU A 401 -32.30 15.49 -31.15
N ALA A 402 -33.08 16.57 -31.02
CA ALA A 402 -33.17 17.62 -32.04
C ALA A 402 -31.84 18.33 -32.37
N ARG A 403 -30.80 18.19 -31.53
CA ARG A 403 -29.44 18.72 -31.79
C ARG A 403 -28.58 17.83 -32.69
N PHE A 404 -29.02 16.61 -32.97
CA PHE A 404 -28.31 15.65 -33.81
C PHE A 404 -28.91 15.57 -35.23
N GLN A 405 -28.96 16.72 -35.92
CA GLN A 405 -29.53 16.79 -37.27
C GLN A 405 -28.56 16.26 -38.34
N PRO A 406 -29.06 15.57 -39.38
CA PRO A 406 -28.25 15.16 -40.54
C PRO A 406 -27.58 16.36 -41.22
N GLY A 407 -26.29 16.23 -41.57
CA GLY A 407 -25.52 17.26 -42.28
C GLY A 407 -24.72 18.22 -41.40
N THR A 408 -25.01 18.30 -40.10
CA THR A 408 -24.26 19.13 -39.14
C THR A 408 -23.15 18.31 -38.47
N LEU A 409 -21.92 18.43 -38.99
CA LEU A 409 -20.73 17.81 -38.40
C LEU A 409 -19.75 18.89 -37.90
N PRO A 410 -19.07 18.67 -36.76
CA PRO A 410 -19.28 17.57 -35.82
C PRO A 410 -20.56 17.78 -34.97
N PRO A 411 -21.17 16.71 -34.43
CA PRO A 411 -22.26 16.83 -33.47
C PRO A 411 -21.79 17.51 -32.16
N PRO A 412 -22.70 18.12 -31.39
CA PRO A 412 -22.36 18.75 -30.11
C PRO A 412 -21.93 17.71 -29.08
N ARG A 413 -20.92 18.05 -28.27
CA ARG A 413 -20.39 17.17 -27.21
C ARG A 413 -21.34 17.08 -26.01
N PRO A 414 -21.28 16.01 -25.21
CA PRO A 414 -22.03 15.92 -23.95
C PRO A 414 -21.82 17.13 -23.03
N VAL A 415 -20.60 17.69 -22.99
CA VAL A 415 -20.28 18.90 -22.20
C VAL A 415 -20.92 20.16 -22.79
N GLU A 416 -20.96 20.28 -24.12
CA GLU A 416 -21.60 21.42 -24.82
C GLU A 416 -23.11 21.36 -24.66
N LEU A 417 -23.70 20.17 -24.77
CA LEU A 417 -25.12 19.92 -24.50
C LEU A 417 -25.50 20.26 -23.05
N ALA A 418 -24.64 19.93 -22.08
CA ALA A 418 -24.85 20.30 -20.68
C ALA A 418 -24.87 21.82 -20.48
N GLN A 419 -23.99 22.54 -21.17
CA GLN A 419 -23.94 23.99 -21.12
C GLN A 419 -25.15 24.63 -21.83
N GLU A 420 -25.48 24.20 -23.04
CA GLU A 420 -26.58 24.73 -23.85
C GLU A 420 -27.93 24.51 -23.16
N LEU A 421 -28.16 23.29 -22.65
CA LEU A 421 -29.43 22.92 -22.00
C LEU A 421 -29.48 23.34 -20.53
N GLN A 422 -28.40 23.90 -19.99
CA GLN A 422 -28.25 24.27 -18.56
C GLN A 422 -28.58 23.09 -17.62
N LEU A 423 -28.12 21.89 -17.99
CA LEU A 423 -28.32 20.66 -17.23
C LEU A 423 -27.00 20.19 -16.59
N PRO A 424 -27.04 19.55 -15.42
CA PRO A 424 -25.88 18.85 -14.88
C PRO A 424 -25.34 17.82 -15.89
N ALA A 425 -24.01 17.69 -15.99
CA ALA A 425 -23.38 16.75 -16.94
C ALA A 425 -23.83 15.29 -16.71
N SER A 426 -24.16 14.92 -15.47
CA SER A 426 -24.73 13.62 -15.13
C SER A 426 -26.10 13.39 -15.76
N ASP A 427 -26.93 14.44 -15.83
CA ASP A 427 -28.29 14.36 -16.38
C ASP A 427 -28.25 14.28 -17.91
N VAL A 428 -27.35 15.02 -18.56
CA VAL A 428 -27.14 14.88 -20.01
C VAL A 428 -26.65 13.48 -20.38
N ARG A 429 -25.66 12.94 -19.65
CA ARG A 429 -25.20 11.56 -19.86
C ARG A 429 -26.32 10.54 -19.69
N ARG A 430 -27.15 10.72 -18.66
CA ARG A 430 -28.33 9.89 -18.41
C ARG A 430 -29.33 9.95 -19.58
N LEU A 431 -29.66 11.14 -20.08
CA LEU A 431 -30.55 11.32 -21.24
C LEU A 431 -29.99 10.71 -22.52
N LEU A 432 -28.69 10.89 -22.79
CA LEU A 432 -28.00 10.29 -23.92
C LEU A 432 -28.07 8.76 -23.88
N ASN A 433 -27.87 8.15 -22.70
CA ASN A 433 -27.95 6.70 -22.53
C ASN A 433 -29.39 6.19 -22.78
N LEU A 434 -30.42 6.94 -22.36
CA LEU A 434 -31.81 6.57 -22.62
C LEU A 434 -32.12 6.58 -24.13
N LEU A 435 -31.68 7.62 -24.85
CA LEU A 435 -31.83 7.70 -26.30
C LEU A 435 -31.06 6.58 -27.03
N GLN A 436 -29.93 6.14 -26.49
CA GLN A 436 -29.19 4.99 -27.01
C GLN A 436 -29.93 3.67 -26.80
N ASN A 437 -30.52 3.48 -25.61
CA ASN A 437 -31.31 2.28 -25.30
C ASN A 437 -32.56 2.16 -26.17
N GLU A 438 -33.19 3.28 -26.55
CA GLU A 438 -34.31 3.31 -27.52
C GLU A 438 -33.82 3.34 -28.98
N HIS A 439 -32.54 3.13 -29.26
CA HIS A 439 -31.92 3.13 -30.59
C HIS A 439 -32.10 4.43 -31.41
N SER A 440 -32.49 5.53 -30.76
CA SER A 440 -32.64 6.84 -31.38
C SER A 440 -31.28 7.54 -31.60
N LEU A 441 -30.25 7.12 -30.85
CA LEU A 441 -28.89 7.64 -30.93
C LEU A 441 -27.87 6.50 -30.85
N LEU A 442 -26.77 6.60 -31.59
CA LEU A 442 -25.66 5.65 -31.61
C LEU A 442 -24.44 6.28 -30.93
N ALA A 443 -23.81 5.54 -30.03
CA ALA A 443 -22.53 5.93 -29.45
C ALA A 443 -21.39 5.47 -30.36
N ILE A 444 -20.75 6.42 -31.05
CA ILE A 444 -19.53 6.19 -31.83
C ILE A 444 -18.35 6.09 -30.87
N SER A 445 -18.29 7.01 -29.92
CA SER A 445 -17.36 7.01 -28.78
C SER A 445 -18.01 7.73 -27.58
N PRO A 446 -17.37 7.77 -26.40
CA PRO A 446 -17.93 8.50 -25.25
C PRO A 446 -18.22 9.98 -25.52
N GLU A 447 -17.49 10.60 -26.46
CA GLU A 447 -17.60 12.03 -26.79
C GLU A 447 -18.30 12.29 -28.13
N VAL A 448 -18.61 11.24 -28.91
CA VAL A 448 -19.21 11.36 -30.24
C VAL A 448 -20.45 10.47 -30.32
N GLN A 449 -21.61 11.11 -30.49
CA GLN A 449 -22.88 10.43 -30.73
C GLN A 449 -23.49 10.89 -32.05
N LEU A 450 -24.16 9.98 -32.76
CA LEU A 450 -24.83 10.25 -34.02
C LEU A 450 -26.20 9.59 -34.05
N THR A 451 -27.17 10.20 -34.71
CA THR A 451 -28.40 9.48 -35.09
C THR A 451 -28.06 8.48 -36.19
N PRO A 452 -28.81 7.37 -36.32
CA PRO A 452 -28.63 6.43 -37.43
C PRO A 452 -28.60 7.12 -38.81
N ALA A 453 -29.54 8.04 -39.04
CA ALA A 453 -29.61 8.81 -40.28
C ALA A 453 -28.35 9.67 -40.56
N CYS A 454 -27.77 10.27 -39.52
CA CYS A 454 -26.55 11.09 -39.67
C CYS A 454 -25.32 10.22 -39.96
N LEU A 455 -25.23 9.04 -39.34
CA LEU A 455 -24.17 8.06 -39.62
C LEU A 455 -24.24 7.60 -41.09
N ASP A 456 -25.42 7.22 -41.58
CA ASP A 456 -25.61 6.75 -42.95
C ASP A 456 -25.17 7.81 -43.98
N GLN A 457 -25.55 9.07 -43.77
CA GLN A 457 -25.14 10.18 -44.62
C GLN A 457 -23.62 10.42 -44.59
N THR A 458 -23.01 10.32 -43.42
CA THR A 458 -21.57 10.51 -43.23
C THR A 458 -20.78 9.41 -43.93
N VAL A 459 -21.22 8.16 -43.81
CA VAL A 459 -20.62 7.00 -44.50
C VAL A 459 -20.76 7.13 -46.01
N ALA A 460 -21.92 7.57 -46.51
CA ALA A 460 -22.13 7.78 -47.94
C ALA A 460 -21.15 8.82 -48.51
N ARG A 461 -20.91 9.93 -47.79
CA ARG A 461 -19.95 10.98 -48.18
C ARG A 461 -18.50 10.47 -48.20
N LEU A 462 -18.08 9.72 -47.18
CA LEU A 462 -16.74 9.10 -47.15
C LEU A 462 -16.55 8.07 -48.26
N ARG A 463 -17.57 7.25 -48.54
CA ARG A 463 -17.52 6.25 -49.61
C ARG A 463 -17.37 6.88 -50.99
N ALA A 464 -18.12 7.96 -51.27
CA ALA A 464 -17.97 8.71 -52.50
C ALA A 464 -16.54 9.26 -52.64
N PHE A 465 -16.02 9.91 -51.60
CA PHE A 465 -14.66 10.45 -51.57
C PHE A 465 -13.56 9.38 -51.77
N ALA A 466 -13.70 8.22 -51.12
CA ALA A 466 -12.74 7.14 -51.26
C ALA A 466 -12.71 6.56 -52.69
N THR A 467 -13.86 6.53 -53.38
CA THR A 467 -13.95 6.01 -54.76
C THR A 467 -13.13 6.85 -55.74
N ASP A 468 -12.94 8.14 -55.45
CA ASP A 468 -12.16 9.05 -56.29
C ASP A 468 -10.63 8.95 -56.06
N LEU A 469 -10.17 8.12 -55.12
CA LEU A 469 -8.76 7.98 -54.75
C LEU A 469 -8.14 6.67 -55.25
N PRO A 470 -6.87 6.67 -55.68
CA PRO A 470 -6.15 5.46 -56.07
C PRO A 470 -6.18 4.40 -54.97
N GLY A 471 -6.74 3.23 -55.29
CA GLY A 471 -6.86 2.11 -54.35
C GLY A 471 -7.81 2.35 -53.18
N GLY A 472 -8.61 3.42 -53.19
CA GLY A 472 -9.51 3.76 -52.09
C GLY A 472 -8.81 4.22 -50.82
N LEU A 473 -7.51 4.52 -50.89
CA LEU A 473 -6.69 4.84 -49.73
C LEU A 473 -6.74 6.34 -49.40
N PHE A 474 -7.08 6.66 -48.16
CA PHE A 474 -7.08 8.03 -47.65
C PHE A 474 -6.48 8.10 -46.24
N SER A 475 -5.89 9.25 -45.91
CA SER A 475 -5.42 9.56 -44.56
C SER A 475 -6.56 10.08 -43.68
N VAL A 476 -6.35 10.05 -42.35
CA VAL A 476 -7.24 10.70 -41.38
C VAL A 476 -7.45 12.19 -41.68
N SER A 477 -6.42 12.88 -42.19
CA SER A 477 -6.49 14.30 -42.56
C SER A 477 -7.47 14.53 -43.71
N GLN A 478 -7.34 13.71 -44.76
CA GLN A 478 -8.21 13.75 -45.94
C GLN A 478 -9.67 13.42 -45.59
N ALA A 479 -9.90 12.43 -44.72
CA ALA A 479 -11.25 12.14 -44.22
C ALA A 479 -11.86 13.32 -43.45
N GLY A 480 -11.05 14.03 -42.65
CA GLY A 480 -11.50 15.22 -41.91
C GLY A 480 -11.87 16.37 -42.83
N GLN A 481 -11.06 16.63 -43.86
CA GLN A 481 -11.36 17.63 -44.90
C GLN A 481 -12.62 17.26 -45.67
N CYS A 482 -12.76 15.99 -46.08
CA CYS A 482 -13.93 15.49 -46.78
C CYS A 482 -15.21 15.74 -45.98
N LEU A 483 -15.20 15.52 -44.67
CA LEU A 483 -16.36 15.67 -43.80
C LEU A 483 -16.60 17.08 -43.27
N ASP A 484 -15.67 18.01 -43.52
CA ASP A 484 -15.59 19.32 -42.84
C ASP A 484 -15.64 19.17 -41.30
N ALA A 485 -14.84 18.22 -40.79
CA ALA A 485 -14.87 17.84 -39.38
C ALA A 485 -13.45 17.72 -38.78
N PRO A 486 -13.28 18.11 -37.50
CA PRO A 486 -11.99 18.06 -36.81
C PRO A 486 -11.59 16.63 -36.45
N ARG A 487 -10.27 16.38 -36.30
CA ARG A 487 -9.73 15.05 -35.94
C ARG A 487 -10.39 14.42 -34.71
N ARG A 488 -10.83 15.22 -33.74
CA ARG A 488 -11.55 14.75 -32.53
C ARG A 488 -12.86 14.00 -32.85
N PHE A 489 -13.48 14.27 -33.99
CA PHE A 489 -14.66 13.56 -34.50
C PHE A 489 -14.26 12.50 -35.51
N THR A 490 -13.39 12.86 -36.45
CA THR A 490 -13.00 11.99 -37.58
C THR A 490 -12.29 10.72 -37.11
N VAL A 491 -11.40 10.79 -36.12
CA VAL A 491 -10.67 9.62 -35.62
C VAL A 491 -11.62 8.61 -34.96
N PRO A 492 -12.44 8.98 -33.95
CA PRO A 492 -13.38 8.03 -33.37
C PRO A 492 -14.40 7.48 -34.36
N LEU A 493 -14.83 8.29 -35.34
CA LEU A 493 -15.70 7.82 -36.41
C LEU A 493 -15.01 6.72 -37.23
N LEU A 494 -13.79 6.95 -37.72
CA LEU A 494 -13.06 5.95 -38.51
C LEU A 494 -12.80 4.67 -37.71
N GLU A 495 -12.43 4.78 -36.43
CA GLU A 495 -12.29 3.62 -35.54
C GLU A 495 -13.60 2.82 -35.40
N TYR A 496 -14.73 3.52 -35.28
CA TYR A 496 -16.05 2.88 -35.27
C TYR A 496 -16.36 2.21 -36.61
N LEU A 497 -16.06 2.85 -37.73
CA LEU A 497 -16.26 2.27 -39.06
C LEU A 497 -15.39 1.04 -39.29
N ASP A 498 -14.13 1.05 -38.83
CA ASP A 498 -13.21 -0.10 -38.88
C ASP A 498 -13.76 -1.27 -38.06
N LYS A 499 -14.20 -1.00 -36.82
CA LYS A 499 -14.82 -2.01 -35.94
C LYS A 499 -16.06 -2.64 -36.56
N ASN A 500 -16.84 -1.85 -37.30
CA ASN A 500 -18.04 -2.32 -38.01
C ASN A 500 -17.75 -2.81 -39.44
N ARG A 501 -16.47 -2.94 -39.83
CA ARG A 501 -16.02 -3.43 -41.14
C ARG A 501 -16.55 -2.61 -42.33
N ILE A 502 -16.77 -1.32 -42.11
CA ILE A 502 -17.13 -0.33 -43.15
C ILE A 502 -15.87 0.25 -43.80
N THR A 503 -14.79 0.41 -43.02
CA THR A 503 -13.44 0.76 -43.47
C THR A 503 -12.44 -0.28 -42.95
N GLU A 504 -11.20 -0.27 -43.47
CA GLU A 504 -10.11 -1.12 -42.99
C GLU A 504 -8.86 -0.27 -42.76
N ARG A 505 -8.29 -0.38 -41.56
CA ARG A 505 -7.04 0.28 -41.20
C ARG A 505 -5.84 -0.53 -41.70
N VAL A 506 -5.11 0.02 -42.67
CA VAL A 506 -3.86 -0.56 -43.15
C VAL A 506 -2.72 -0.17 -42.18
N GLU A 507 -2.23 -1.13 -41.38
CA GLU A 507 -1.39 -0.89 -40.18
C GLU A 507 0.07 -0.45 -40.40
N ASN A 508 0.53 -0.23 -41.62
CA ASN A 508 1.92 0.14 -41.85
C ASN A 508 2.05 1.49 -42.54
N ASP A 509 2.20 2.54 -41.74
CA ASP A 509 2.83 3.75 -42.23
C ASP A 509 4.33 3.48 -42.43
N ARG A 510 4.71 3.04 -43.63
CA ARG A 510 6.12 2.93 -44.05
C ARG A 510 6.69 4.26 -44.54
N ARG A 511 5.96 5.37 -44.37
CA ARG A 511 6.35 6.66 -44.93
C ARG A 511 7.25 7.47 -44.02
N GLY A 512 7.38 7.14 -42.73
CA GLY A 512 8.27 7.90 -41.84
C GLY A 512 8.98 7.11 -40.73
N ALA A 513 10.08 7.68 -40.25
CA ALA A 513 10.88 7.20 -39.12
C ALA A 513 11.39 8.39 -38.31
N ASN A 514 11.37 8.32 -36.97
CA ASN A 514 11.97 9.33 -36.10
C ASN A 514 13.28 8.78 -35.50
N PHE A 515 14.36 9.56 -35.55
CA PHE A 515 15.68 9.11 -35.10
C PHE A 515 15.66 8.71 -33.62
N CYS A 516 15.15 9.58 -32.73
CA CYS A 516 15.20 9.35 -31.29
C CYS A 516 14.39 8.13 -30.85
N LEU A 517 13.17 7.97 -31.38
CA LEU A 517 12.33 6.80 -31.06
C LEU A 517 12.97 5.50 -31.53
N ASN A 518 13.57 5.49 -32.72
CA ASN A 518 14.29 4.32 -33.22
C ASN A 518 15.59 4.07 -32.46
N GLY A 519 16.28 5.12 -32.01
CA GLY A 519 17.45 5.00 -31.13
C GLY A 519 17.12 4.33 -29.80
N HIS A 520 16.01 4.72 -29.16
CA HIS A 520 15.53 4.02 -27.96
C HIS A 520 15.16 2.56 -28.24
N TYR A 521 14.50 2.29 -29.37
CA TYR A 521 14.16 0.92 -29.75
C TYR A 521 15.41 0.08 -30.02
N LEU A 522 16.43 0.66 -30.66
CA LEU A 522 17.74 0.04 -30.85
C LEU A 522 18.36 -0.35 -29.51
N GLY A 523 18.46 0.58 -28.56
CA GLY A 523 19.00 0.29 -27.23
C GLY A 523 18.21 -0.81 -26.51
N ALA A 524 16.88 -0.78 -26.59
CA ALA A 524 16.03 -1.82 -25.99
C ALA A 524 16.27 -3.22 -26.60
N LEU A 525 16.58 -3.32 -27.89
CA LEU A 525 16.93 -4.59 -28.52
C LEU A 525 18.26 -5.13 -28.00
N GLU A 526 19.24 -4.25 -27.77
CA GLU A 526 20.55 -4.64 -27.23
C GLU A 526 20.46 -5.05 -25.77
N ASP A 527 19.81 -4.24 -24.94
CA ASP A 527 19.57 -4.54 -23.52
C ASP A 527 18.83 -5.87 -23.38
N PHE A 528 17.82 -6.12 -24.22
CA PHE A 528 17.07 -7.38 -24.18
C PHE A 528 17.93 -8.59 -24.58
N ALA A 529 18.82 -8.43 -25.57
CA ALA A 529 19.77 -9.47 -25.93
C ALA A 529 20.74 -9.78 -24.77
N GLU A 530 21.24 -8.75 -24.08
CA GLU A 530 22.13 -8.91 -22.93
C GLU A 530 21.42 -9.58 -21.74
N VAL A 531 20.15 -9.22 -21.48
CA VAL A 531 19.36 -9.89 -20.44
C VAL A 531 19.17 -11.38 -20.74
N LEU A 532 18.94 -11.76 -22.00
CA LEU A 532 18.84 -13.17 -22.39
C LEU A 532 20.16 -13.91 -22.15
N ASP A 533 21.31 -13.30 -22.46
CA ASP A 533 22.62 -13.89 -22.16
C ASP A 533 22.81 -14.11 -20.66
N TRP A 534 22.45 -13.14 -19.83
CA TRP A 534 22.54 -13.24 -18.37
C TRP A 534 21.64 -14.32 -17.78
N LEU A 535 20.48 -14.57 -18.40
CA LEU A 535 19.57 -15.64 -18.02
C LEU A 535 19.98 -17.01 -18.59
N GLY A 536 20.95 -17.04 -19.51
CA GLY A 536 21.31 -18.25 -20.24
C GLY A 536 20.23 -18.72 -21.23
N GLU A 537 19.35 -17.81 -21.64
CA GLU A 537 18.23 -18.10 -22.54
C GLU A 537 18.64 -17.92 -24.02
N PRO A 538 18.24 -18.84 -24.93
CA PRO A 538 18.55 -18.70 -26.34
C PRO A 538 17.75 -17.56 -26.99
N GLY A 539 18.24 -17.02 -28.11
CA GLY A 539 17.51 -16.07 -28.95
C GLY A 539 18.01 -14.62 -28.91
N GLY A 540 19.00 -14.29 -28.06
CA GLY A 540 19.64 -12.96 -28.05
C GLY A 540 20.15 -12.51 -29.42
N GLU A 541 20.64 -13.45 -30.23
CA GLU A 541 21.20 -13.17 -31.56
C GLU A 541 20.19 -12.57 -32.55
N VAL A 542 18.91 -12.93 -32.43
CA VAL A 542 17.84 -12.37 -33.28
C VAL A 542 17.69 -10.87 -32.99
N TYR A 543 17.79 -10.47 -31.74
CA TYR A 543 17.66 -9.07 -31.32
C TYR A 543 18.90 -8.26 -31.70
N ARG A 544 20.12 -8.84 -31.56
CA ARG A 544 21.36 -8.21 -32.06
C ARG A 544 21.30 -7.98 -33.56
N THR A 545 20.89 -8.98 -34.34
CA THR A 545 20.73 -8.87 -35.79
C THR A 545 19.75 -7.74 -36.17
N ARG A 546 18.65 -7.59 -35.43
CA ARG A 546 17.68 -6.50 -35.63
C ARG A 546 18.26 -5.14 -35.24
N ALA A 547 18.98 -5.06 -34.13
CA ALA A 547 19.66 -3.84 -33.69
C ALA A 547 20.70 -3.39 -34.73
N ASP A 548 21.49 -4.31 -35.28
CA ASP A 548 22.48 -4.03 -36.33
C ASP A 548 21.83 -3.53 -37.62
N LEU A 549 20.72 -4.14 -38.04
CA LEU A 549 19.96 -3.68 -39.20
C LEU A 549 19.41 -2.26 -38.98
N LEU A 550 18.85 -2.00 -37.80
CA LEU A 550 18.30 -0.69 -37.45
C LEU A 550 19.41 0.36 -37.36
N ARG A 551 20.54 0.03 -36.72
CA ARG A 551 21.73 0.87 -36.63
C ARG A 551 22.21 1.27 -38.02
N LYS A 552 22.38 0.29 -38.91
CA LYS A 552 22.78 0.53 -40.29
C LYS A 552 21.78 1.44 -41.01
N SER A 553 20.49 1.18 -40.88
CA SER A 553 19.43 1.98 -41.50
C SER A 553 19.42 3.42 -41.02
N LEU A 554 19.52 3.67 -39.71
CA LEU A 554 19.61 5.02 -39.16
C LEU A 554 20.86 5.74 -39.65
N ARG A 555 22.01 5.04 -39.68
CA ARG A 555 23.28 5.60 -40.13
C ARG A 555 23.23 6.01 -41.60
N GLU A 556 22.68 5.17 -42.47
CA GLU A 556 22.69 5.41 -43.92
C GLU A 556 21.60 6.39 -44.36
N ASN A 557 20.40 6.31 -43.77
CA ASN A 557 19.25 7.09 -44.25
C ASN A 557 19.14 8.47 -43.60
N LEU A 558 19.64 8.65 -42.38
CA LEU A 558 19.47 9.91 -41.65
C LEU A 558 20.76 10.74 -41.56
N TRP A 559 21.91 10.21 -41.99
CA TRP A 559 23.14 10.99 -42.08
C TRP A 559 23.07 12.02 -43.23
N ASP A 560 23.48 13.24 -42.95
CA ASP A 560 23.65 14.32 -43.93
C ASP A 560 25.14 14.70 -44.00
N GLU A 561 25.79 14.31 -45.09
CA GLU A 561 27.23 14.55 -45.29
C GLU A 561 27.60 16.04 -45.39
N GLU A 562 26.74 16.86 -46.00
CA GLU A 562 27.01 18.29 -46.17
C GLU A 562 26.90 19.01 -44.82
N LYS A 563 25.91 18.61 -44.01
CA LYS A 563 25.71 19.17 -42.67
C LYS A 563 26.60 18.54 -41.62
N GLY A 564 27.15 17.35 -41.84
CA GLY A 564 27.89 16.61 -40.82
C GLY A 564 27.03 16.26 -39.60
N LEU A 565 25.73 16.01 -39.80
CA LEU A 565 24.74 15.76 -38.75
C LEU A 565 23.74 14.68 -39.17
N PHE A 566 23.11 14.04 -38.18
CA PHE A 566 21.93 13.22 -38.38
C PHE A 566 20.64 14.04 -38.34
N ALA A 567 19.79 13.85 -39.34
CA ALA A 567 18.45 14.42 -39.41
C ALA A 567 17.50 13.77 -38.38
N ASP A 568 16.53 14.54 -37.89
CA ASP A 568 15.60 14.10 -36.84
C ASP A 568 14.63 13.02 -37.29
N ALA A 569 14.28 13.01 -38.57
CA ALA A 569 13.30 12.10 -39.12
C ALA A 569 13.46 11.83 -40.63
N TRP A 570 12.85 10.74 -41.06
CA TRP A 570 12.48 10.43 -42.43
C TRP A 570 10.96 10.62 -42.53
N ILE A 571 10.46 11.36 -43.52
CA ILE A 571 9.03 11.69 -43.65
C ILE A 571 8.66 11.59 -45.12
N ASP A 572 7.56 10.91 -45.43
CA ASP A 572 7.03 10.69 -46.77
C ASP A 572 8.04 10.18 -47.81
N GLY A 573 8.99 9.35 -47.37
CA GLY A 573 10.00 8.77 -48.27
C GLY A 573 11.28 9.61 -48.42
N GLU A 574 11.41 10.72 -47.70
CA GLU A 574 12.57 11.62 -47.79
C GLU A 574 13.18 11.94 -46.41
N ARG A 575 14.49 12.21 -46.39
CA ARG A 575 15.20 12.69 -45.19
C ARG A 575 14.74 14.10 -44.85
N SER A 576 14.33 14.33 -43.60
CA SER A 576 13.97 15.68 -43.14
C SER A 576 15.18 16.62 -43.12
N ASN A 577 14.94 17.91 -43.28
CA ASN A 577 15.96 18.96 -43.14
C ASN A 577 15.95 19.61 -41.74
N GLN A 578 15.52 18.85 -40.72
CA GLN A 578 15.50 19.28 -39.32
C GLN A 578 16.57 18.51 -38.54
N PHE A 579 17.31 19.22 -37.69
CA PHE A 579 18.40 18.66 -36.92
C PHE A 579 18.25 19.08 -35.46
N SER A 580 18.54 18.17 -34.55
CA SER A 580 18.51 18.43 -33.11
C SER A 580 19.69 17.81 -32.39
N GLU A 581 20.01 18.37 -31.23
CA GLU A 581 20.92 17.74 -30.28
C GLU A 581 20.38 16.38 -29.84
N HIS A 582 19.05 16.17 -29.80
CA HIS A 582 18.47 14.89 -29.40
C HIS A 582 18.85 13.77 -30.36
N ALA A 583 18.64 13.96 -31.67
CA ALA A 583 18.95 12.94 -32.67
C ALA A 583 20.45 12.66 -32.73
N ASN A 584 21.26 13.71 -32.73
CA ASN A 584 22.71 13.59 -32.81
C ASN A 584 23.32 13.01 -31.53
N ALA A 585 22.86 13.42 -30.36
CA ALA A 585 23.22 12.80 -29.09
C ALA A 585 22.87 11.30 -29.07
N MET A 586 21.66 10.96 -29.52
CA MET A 586 21.21 9.57 -29.57
C MET A 586 22.06 8.76 -30.57
N ALA A 587 22.45 9.35 -31.69
CA ALA A 587 23.32 8.72 -32.68
C ALA A 587 24.67 8.31 -32.07
N LEU A 588 25.25 9.17 -31.22
CA LEU A 588 26.46 8.86 -30.48
C LEU A 588 26.18 7.85 -29.35
N ALA A 589 25.18 8.10 -28.51
CA ALA A 589 24.89 7.30 -27.32
C ALA A 589 24.59 5.83 -27.63
N MET A 590 23.96 5.56 -28.79
CA MET A 590 23.61 4.22 -29.28
C MET A 590 24.64 3.67 -30.30
N ARG A 591 25.78 4.34 -30.47
CA ARG A 591 26.88 3.96 -31.37
C ARG A 591 26.40 3.73 -32.81
N VAL A 592 25.52 4.60 -33.29
CA VAL A 592 25.05 4.62 -34.68
C VAL A 592 26.11 5.25 -35.58
N ALA A 593 26.73 6.34 -35.12
CA ALA A 593 27.77 7.05 -35.85
C ALA A 593 29.07 6.21 -35.98
N THR A 594 29.77 6.34 -37.10
CA THR A 594 31.19 5.94 -37.17
C THR A 594 32.06 6.91 -36.35
N GLU A 595 33.34 6.60 -36.13
CA GLU A 595 34.26 7.54 -35.45
C GLU A 595 34.35 8.88 -36.19
N GLU A 596 34.50 8.86 -37.52
CA GLU A 596 34.53 10.07 -38.35
C GLU A 596 33.23 10.90 -38.25
N GLN A 597 32.08 10.21 -38.28
CA GLN A 597 30.78 10.87 -38.11
C GLN A 597 30.62 11.43 -36.69
N ALA A 598 31.13 10.71 -35.69
CA ALA A 598 31.09 11.14 -34.30
C ALA A 598 31.93 12.39 -34.07
N ASP A 599 33.11 12.50 -34.67
CA ASP A 599 33.95 13.70 -34.61
C ASP A 599 33.27 14.90 -35.27
N ALA A 600 32.63 14.70 -36.43
CA ALA A 600 31.87 15.75 -37.11
C ALA A 600 30.68 16.24 -36.27
N VAL A 601 29.94 15.32 -35.65
CA VAL A 601 28.82 15.62 -34.76
C VAL A 601 29.30 16.30 -33.49
N ALA A 602 30.34 15.76 -32.84
CA ALA A 602 30.91 16.29 -31.61
C ALA A 602 31.42 17.72 -31.81
N THR A 603 32.09 18.00 -32.93
CA THR A 603 32.54 19.36 -33.28
C THR A 603 31.38 20.37 -33.25
N GLN A 604 30.20 19.98 -33.75
CA GLN A 604 29.02 20.84 -33.77
C GLN A 604 28.29 20.91 -32.43
N LEU A 605 28.21 19.79 -31.70
CA LEU A 605 27.64 19.75 -30.35
C LEU A 605 28.50 20.52 -29.35
N LEU A 606 29.82 20.55 -29.51
CA LEU A 606 30.75 21.20 -28.60
C LEU A 606 31.06 22.65 -28.98
N ALA A 607 30.60 23.12 -30.15
CA ALA A 607 30.75 24.52 -30.54
C ALA A 607 30.12 25.46 -29.50
N ASP A 608 30.89 26.46 -29.07
CA ASP A 608 30.43 27.49 -28.14
C ASP A 608 29.26 28.26 -28.77
N ASP A 609 28.17 28.36 -28.01
CA ASP A 609 26.95 29.01 -28.46
C ASP A 609 26.36 29.89 -27.35
N ALA A 610 26.21 31.18 -27.63
CA ALA A 610 25.68 32.18 -26.72
C ALA A 610 24.15 32.34 -26.79
N HIS A 611 23.43 31.53 -27.57
CA HIS A 611 21.97 31.61 -27.73
C HIS A 611 21.19 31.09 -26.51
N ASP A 612 19.94 31.55 -26.38
CA ASP A 612 19.01 31.24 -25.29
C ASP A 612 18.47 29.80 -25.33
N TYR A 613 19.31 28.79 -25.07
CA TYR A 613 18.95 27.37 -24.84
C TYR A 613 17.76 26.75 -25.62
N ILE A 614 17.46 27.24 -26.83
CA ILE A 614 16.28 26.89 -27.64
C ILE A 614 16.73 26.34 -28.99
N LYS A 615 17.48 27.14 -29.74
CA LYS A 615 18.11 26.77 -31.00
C LYS A 615 19.53 27.30 -31.01
N ARG A 616 20.43 26.50 -31.57
CA ARG A 616 21.79 26.89 -31.83
C ARG A 616 21.90 27.84 -33.03
N ALA A 617 23.03 28.54 -33.12
CA ALA A 617 23.36 29.41 -34.25
C ALA A 617 23.30 28.69 -35.61
N ASN A 618 23.63 27.39 -35.64
CA ASN A 618 23.55 26.55 -36.84
C ASN A 618 22.12 26.05 -37.17
N GLY A 619 21.10 26.47 -36.40
CA GLY A 619 19.71 26.09 -36.57
C GLY A 619 19.29 24.80 -35.86
N MET A 620 20.22 24.10 -35.21
CA MET A 620 19.96 22.86 -34.49
C MET A 620 19.12 23.12 -33.23
N THR A 621 18.08 22.31 -33.01
CA THR A 621 17.26 22.40 -31.80
C THR A 621 18.01 21.83 -30.60
N MET A 622 18.05 22.55 -29.49
CA MET A 622 18.79 22.12 -28.30
C MET A 622 18.06 21.05 -27.49
N VAL A 623 18.82 20.22 -26.77
CA VAL A 623 18.29 19.18 -25.88
C VAL A 623 17.68 19.80 -24.64
N THR A 624 16.64 19.18 -24.08
CA THR A 624 16.12 19.58 -22.76
C THR A 624 17.03 19.06 -21.62
N PRO A 625 16.94 19.60 -20.40
CA PRO A 625 17.67 19.04 -19.24
C PRO A 625 17.40 17.54 -19.06
N ALA A 626 16.14 17.12 -19.13
CA ALA A 626 15.72 15.72 -18.99
C ALA A 626 16.38 14.75 -20.00
N MET A 627 16.62 15.19 -21.25
CA MET A 627 17.20 14.35 -22.29
C MET A 627 18.73 14.52 -22.42
N SER A 628 19.32 15.41 -21.61
CA SER A 628 20.76 15.70 -21.64
C SER A 628 21.62 14.50 -21.23
N TYR A 629 21.04 13.49 -20.55
CA TYR A 629 21.71 12.23 -20.27
C TYR A 629 22.34 11.62 -21.54
N PHE A 630 21.57 11.54 -22.64
CA PHE A 630 22.05 10.95 -23.89
C PHE A 630 23.09 11.82 -24.59
N LEU A 631 22.99 13.15 -24.46
CA LEU A 631 24.00 14.08 -24.98
C LEU A 631 25.35 13.82 -24.34
N HIS A 632 25.38 13.82 -23.01
CA HIS A 632 26.63 13.61 -22.28
C HIS A 632 27.14 12.18 -22.43
N LYS A 633 26.26 11.17 -22.36
CA LYS A 633 26.62 9.76 -22.62
C LYS A 633 27.25 9.61 -24.01
N GLY A 634 26.60 10.16 -25.04
CA GLY A 634 27.06 10.05 -26.42
C GLY A 634 28.44 10.66 -26.63
N LEU A 635 28.70 11.87 -26.12
CA LEU A 635 30.02 12.48 -26.17
C LEU A 635 31.07 11.64 -25.44
N CYS A 636 30.76 11.14 -24.24
CA CYS A 636 31.68 10.32 -23.46
C CYS A 636 32.00 8.97 -24.12
N GLU A 637 31.05 8.35 -24.83
CA GLU A 637 31.28 7.09 -25.58
C GLU A 637 32.35 7.21 -26.68
N TYR A 638 32.57 8.42 -27.20
CA TYR A 638 33.60 8.72 -28.22
C TYR A 638 34.79 9.50 -27.63
N GLY A 639 34.97 9.49 -26.31
CA GLY A 639 36.17 10.05 -25.65
C GLY A 639 36.12 11.54 -25.32
N TYR A 640 35.04 12.26 -25.65
CA TYR A 640 34.85 13.70 -25.36
C TYR A 640 34.40 13.96 -23.92
N VAL A 641 35.02 13.28 -22.96
CA VAL A 641 34.60 13.29 -21.55
C VAL A 641 34.75 14.69 -20.96
N GLU A 642 35.93 15.29 -21.07
CA GLU A 642 36.21 16.59 -20.47
C GLU A 642 35.38 17.73 -21.07
N GLU A 643 35.20 17.71 -22.39
CA GLU A 643 34.35 18.64 -23.12
C GLU A 643 32.89 18.50 -22.71
N SER A 644 32.41 17.25 -22.56
CA SER A 644 31.07 16.94 -22.07
C SER A 644 30.83 17.49 -20.66
N PHE A 645 31.79 17.32 -19.74
CA PHE A 645 31.70 17.86 -18.38
C PHE A 645 31.81 19.38 -18.33
N ARG A 646 32.61 20.00 -19.20
CA ARG A 646 32.66 21.46 -19.34
C ARG A 646 31.31 22.01 -19.76
N MET A 647 30.69 21.41 -20.78
CA MET A 647 29.33 21.76 -21.20
C MET A 647 28.31 21.51 -20.08
N PHE A 648 28.42 20.39 -19.36
CA PHE A 648 27.54 20.07 -18.24
C PHE A 648 27.53 21.23 -17.22
N ARG A 649 28.72 21.70 -16.80
CA ARG A 649 28.83 22.85 -15.89
C ARG A 649 28.24 24.13 -16.48
N GLN A 650 28.58 24.46 -17.72
CA GLN A 650 28.04 25.66 -18.40
C GLN A 650 26.50 25.68 -18.43
N ARG A 651 25.85 24.52 -18.60
CA ARG A 651 24.39 24.44 -18.71
C ARG A 651 23.68 24.35 -17.36
N PHE A 652 24.25 23.64 -16.39
CA PHE A 652 23.59 23.30 -15.12
C PHE A 652 24.02 24.16 -13.92
N ASP A 653 25.19 24.81 -13.93
CA ASP A 653 25.70 25.57 -12.77
C ASP A 653 24.70 26.64 -12.29
N LYS A 654 23.99 27.30 -13.21
CA LYS A 654 22.97 28.31 -12.87
C LYS A 654 21.79 27.75 -12.06
N MET A 655 21.46 26.46 -12.23
CA MET A 655 20.39 25.80 -11.48
C MET A 655 20.81 25.52 -10.03
N LEU A 656 22.12 25.41 -9.79
CA LEU A 656 22.72 25.09 -8.49
C LEU A 656 23.38 26.30 -7.83
N ALA A 657 23.32 27.47 -8.46
CA ALA A 657 23.94 28.69 -7.96
C ALA A 657 23.29 29.18 -6.66
N PRO A 658 24.04 29.87 -5.77
CA PRO A 658 23.47 30.47 -4.57
C PRO A 658 22.28 31.39 -4.90
N GLY A 659 21.10 31.08 -4.34
CA GLY A 659 19.85 31.80 -4.63
C GLY A 659 18.84 31.03 -5.49
N SER A 660 19.24 29.89 -6.06
CA SER A 660 18.29 28.88 -6.55
C SER A 660 17.79 27.98 -5.42
N ASN A 661 16.87 27.06 -5.74
CA ASN A 661 16.42 26.02 -4.83
C ASN A 661 17.40 24.84 -4.69
N GLY A 662 18.56 24.88 -5.36
CA GLY A 662 19.59 23.86 -5.28
C GLY A 662 19.23 22.53 -5.94
N THR A 663 18.22 22.51 -6.82
CA THR A 663 17.76 21.32 -7.53
C THR A 663 17.85 21.49 -9.04
N LEU A 664 17.65 20.39 -9.78
CA LEU A 664 17.68 20.40 -11.24
C LEU A 664 16.26 20.63 -11.80
N TRP A 665 16.15 21.46 -12.83
CA TRP A 665 14.87 21.93 -13.35
C TRP A 665 14.40 21.11 -14.55
N GLU A 666 13.10 21.18 -14.84
CA GLU A 666 12.47 20.53 -16.00
C GLU A 666 12.93 21.15 -17.33
N GLU A 667 13.19 22.46 -17.32
CA GLU A 667 13.58 23.27 -18.47
C GLU A 667 14.79 24.13 -18.10
N TRP A 668 15.44 24.71 -19.11
CA TRP A 668 16.57 25.63 -18.88
C TRP A 668 16.17 26.94 -18.16
N TRP A 669 14.87 27.17 -17.94
CA TRP A 669 14.26 28.39 -17.37
C TRP A 669 13.03 28.06 -16.53
N LEU A 670 12.81 28.82 -15.45
CA LEU A 670 11.64 28.70 -14.57
C LEU A 670 10.40 29.44 -15.09
N ASP A 671 10.59 30.46 -15.92
CA ASP A 671 9.54 31.36 -16.41
C ASP A 671 8.81 30.86 -17.67
N GLY A 672 9.19 29.68 -18.18
CA GLY A 672 8.54 29.02 -19.32
C GLY A 672 8.85 29.64 -20.69
N THR A 673 9.80 30.57 -20.78
CA THR A 673 10.18 31.25 -22.04
C THR A 673 10.79 30.30 -23.09
N GLY A 674 11.42 29.21 -22.63
CA GLY A 674 12.23 28.28 -23.41
C GLY A 674 11.59 27.42 -24.52
N ARG A 675 10.31 27.58 -24.86
CA ARG A 675 9.70 26.82 -25.97
C ARG A 675 8.92 27.65 -26.98
N SER A 676 8.59 28.91 -26.67
CA SER A 676 7.75 29.72 -27.56
C SER A 676 8.11 31.20 -27.61
N GLY A 677 9.04 31.67 -26.76
CA GLY A 677 9.33 33.10 -26.61
C GLY A 677 8.13 33.93 -26.10
N LYS A 678 7.02 33.30 -25.67
CA LYS A 678 5.82 33.98 -25.17
C LYS A 678 5.50 33.51 -23.75
N PHE A 679 5.49 34.47 -22.83
CA PHE A 679 5.18 34.27 -21.42
C PHE A 679 3.68 33.94 -21.23
N GLN A 680 3.37 32.87 -20.49
CA GLN A 680 2.04 32.64 -19.94
C GLN A 680 2.11 32.81 -18.41
N GLY A 681 1.73 34.00 -17.92
CA GLY A 681 1.94 34.45 -16.53
C GLY A 681 1.10 33.75 -15.45
N GLY A 682 1.12 32.41 -15.42
CA GLY A 682 0.36 31.65 -14.43
C GLY A 682 0.69 30.16 -14.33
N ARG A 683 1.76 29.66 -14.96
CA ARG A 683 2.20 28.26 -14.82
C ARG A 683 3.70 28.18 -14.53
N THR A 684 4.05 27.71 -13.35
CA THR A 684 5.43 27.36 -12.98
C THR A 684 5.76 25.97 -13.51
N ARG A 685 6.94 25.78 -14.12
CA ARG A 685 7.50 24.46 -14.45
C ARG A 685 8.17 23.85 -13.21
N SER A 686 8.41 22.54 -13.23
CA SER A 686 9.03 21.89 -12.07
C SER A 686 10.46 22.39 -11.88
N ASP A 687 10.72 22.98 -10.72
CA ASP A 687 12.03 23.43 -10.28
C ASP A 687 12.78 22.32 -9.52
N ALA A 688 12.18 21.14 -9.37
CA ALA A 688 12.79 19.92 -8.85
C ALA A 688 12.35 18.70 -9.68
N GLN A 689 12.91 18.56 -10.89
CA GLN A 689 12.53 17.53 -11.85
C GLN A 689 13.46 16.31 -11.77
N THR A 690 12.88 15.15 -11.48
CA THR A 690 13.62 13.88 -11.36
C THR A 690 14.27 13.45 -12.67
N GLU A 691 13.66 13.71 -13.83
CA GLU A 691 14.22 13.35 -15.14
C GLU A 691 15.57 14.02 -15.42
N SER A 692 15.85 15.16 -14.76
CA SER A 692 17.14 15.85 -14.87
C SER A 692 18.20 15.29 -13.91
N ALA A 693 17.85 14.39 -12.99
CA ALA A 693 18.73 13.82 -11.95
C ALA A 693 19.59 12.63 -12.44
N PHE A 694 20.00 12.63 -13.70
CA PHE A 694 20.89 11.64 -14.29
C PHE A 694 22.41 11.73 -13.94
N PRO A 695 22.99 12.85 -13.43
CA PRO A 695 24.45 12.98 -13.28
C PRO A 695 25.16 11.87 -12.49
N PRO A 696 24.61 11.33 -11.38
CA PRO A 696 25.27 10.24 -10.66
C PRO A 696 25.57 9.02 -11.52
N ALA A 697 24.69 8.67 -12.47
CA ALA A 697 24.90 7.55 -13.38
C ALA A 697 26.05 7.83 -14.37
N LEU A 698 26.16 9.05 -14.88
CA LEU A 698 27.27 9.45 -15.75
C LEU A 698 28.59 9.51 -14.98
N PHE A 699 28.59 10.00 -13.74
CA PHE A 699 29.80 10.11 -12.93
C PHE A 699 30.33 8.71 -12.56
N GLY A 700 29.44 7.76 -12.27
CA GLY A 700 29.80 6.35 -12.09
C GLY A 700 30.54 5.78 -13.29
N ALA A 701 29.95 5.90 -14.48
CA ALA A 701 30.49 5.28 -15.69
C ALA A 701 31.70 6.02 -16.30
N TYR A 702 31.65 7.35 -16.37
CA TYR A 702 32.57 8.17 -17.16
C TYR A 702 33.43 9.14 -16.34
N LEU A 703 33.34 9.11 -15.01
CA LEU A 703 34.30 9.79 -14.15
C LEU A 703 35.05 8.81 -13.24
N LEU A 704 34.33 7.87 -12.63
CA LEU A 704 34.92 6.80 -11.82
C LEU A 704 35.37 5.60 -12.66
N GLY A 705 34.82 5.43 -13.86
CA GLY A 705 35.17 4.35 -14.78
C GLY A 705 34.54 3.00 -14.42
N VAL A 706 33.48 3.00 -13.62
CA VAL A 706 32.85 1.79 -13.06
C VAL A 706 31.72 1.31 -13.97
N LYS A 707 31.85 0.09 -14.50
CA LYS A 707 30.82 -0.54 -15.34
C LYS A 707 30.49 -1.96 -14.84
N PRO A 708 29.26 -2.24 -14.38
CA PRO A 708 28.85 -3.62 -14.09
C PRO A 708 28.93 -4.50 -15.33
N SER A 709 29.55 -5.69 -15.22
CA SER A 709 29.64 -6.68 -16.31
C SER A 709 28.84 -7.94 -16.04
N LYS A 710 28.36 -8.14 -14.81
CA LYS A 710 27.47 -9.25 -14.43
C LYS A 710 26.30 -8.78 -13.55
N PRO A 711 25.15 -9.48 -13.60
CA PRO A 711 23.99 -9.16 -12.77
C PRO A 711 24.32 -9.01 -11.29
N GLY A 712 23.73 -7.97 -10.69
CA GLY A 712 23.91 -7.66 -9.28
C GLY A 712 25.31 -7.18 -8.91
N MET A 713 26.10 -6.65 -9.84
CA MET A 713 27.47 -6.16 -9.63
C MET A 713 28.45 -7.20 -9.08
N LYS A 714 28.18 -8.50 -9.28
CA LYS A 714 29.11 -9.58 -8.93
C LYS A 714 30.47 -9.45 -9.63
N GLU A 715 30.46 -8.81 -10.79
CA GLU A 715 31.67 -8.42 -11.52
C GLU A 715 31.51 -6.99 -12.05
N VAL A 716 32.58 -6.21 -11.92
CA VAL A 716 32.65 -4.81 -12.34
C VAL A 716 33.90 -4.63 -13.18
N GLU A 717 33.75 -4.15 -14.41
CA GLU A 717 34.85 -3.62 -15.21
C GLU A 717 35.21 -2.21 -14.73
N LEU A 718 36.49 -1.97 -14.50
CA LEU A 718 37.02 -0.68 -14.07
C LEU A 718 38.07 -0.21 -15.07
N SER A 719 37.85 0.96 -15.66
CA SER A 719 38.77 1.58 -16.62
C SER A 719 39.10 3.00 -16.17
N ARG A 720 40.34 3.44 -16.40
CA ARG A 720 40.68 4.86 -16.24
C ARG A 720 40.01 5.66 -17.34
N ILE A 721 39.38 6.76 -16.95
CA ILE A 721 38.83 7.74 -17.90
C ILE A 721 39.75 8.96 -17.97
N SER A 722 39.95 9.48 -19.18
CA SER A 722 40.70 10.71 -19.40
C SER A 722 39.93 11.91 -18.85
N SER A 723 40.49 12.58 -17.84
CA SER A 723 39.88 13.74 -17.18
C SER A 723 40.95 14.62 -16.55
N GLY A 724 40.79 15.94 -16.60
CA GLY A 724 41.60 16.92 -15.88
C GLY A 724 41.35 16.99 -14.36
N ILE A 725 40.44 16.18 -13.82
CA ILE A 725 40.19 16.09 -12.37
C ILE A 725 41.33 15.32 -11.70
N GLN A 726 41.99 15.94 -10.72
CA GLN A 726 43.16 15.37 -10.04
C GLN A 726 42.80 14.28 -9.02
N GLN A 727 41.62 14.35 -8.41
CA GLN A 727 41.18 13.39 -7.42
C GLN A 727 39.68 13.12 -7.55
N VAL A 728 39.31 11.85 -7.61
CA VAL A 728 37.91 11.43 -7.57
C VAL A 728 37.75 10.21 -6.67
N GLN A 729 36.75 10.24 -5.79
CA GLN A 729 36.46 9.16 -4.85
C GLN A 729 34.96 8.89 -4.77
N ALA A 730 34.59 7.63 -4.56
CA ALA A 730 33.21 7.22 -4.32
C ALA A 730 33.10 5.94 -3.49
N MET A 731 31.98 5.85 -2.77
CA MET A 731 31.50 4.62 -2.12
C MET A 731 30.23 4.20 -2.85
N ILE A 732 30.29 3.10 -3.61
CA ILE A 732 29.22 2.66 -4.48
C ILE A 732 28.46 1.51 -3.79
N PRO A 733 27.17 1.68 -3.47
CA PRO A 733 26.38 0.61 -2.88
C PRO A 733 26.08 -0.49 -3.89
N SER A 734 26.32 -1.74 -3.50
CA SER A 734 25.97 -2.94 -4.26
C SER A 734 25.29 -3.97 -3.35
N PRO A 735 24.61 -5.00 -3.92
CA PRO A 735 24.08 -6.11 -3.13
C PRO A 735 25.13 -6.86 -2.30
N GLN A 736 26.41 -6.79 -2.69
CA GLN A 736 27.53 -7.44 -2.01
C GLN A 736 28.13 -6.60 -0.88
N GLY A 737 27.82 -5.31 -0.81
CA GLY A 737 28.43 -4.35 0.10
C GLY A 737 28.84 -3.05 -0.60
N LEU A 738 29.66 -2.25 0.06
CA LEU A 738 30.15 -0.99 -0.51
C LEU A 738 31.44 -1.24 -1.29
N LEU A 739 31.47 -0.85 -2.57
CA LEU A 739 32.69 -0.76 -3.38
C LEU A 739 33.31 0.63 -3.19
N GLY A 740 34.49 0.68 -2.57
CA GLY A 740 35.29 1.91 -2.48
C GLY A 740 36.19 2.06 -3.71
N VAL A 741 36.13 3.21 -4.37
CA VAL A 741 37.00 3.56 -5.51
C VAL A 741 37.56 4.95 -5.29
N GLN A 742 38.88 5.09 -5.34
CA GLN A 742 39.58 6.37 -5.26
C GLN A 742 40.70 6.42 -6.30
N TRP A 743 40.64 7.44 -7.15
CA TRP A 743 41.69 7.79 -8.09
C TRP A 743 42.39 9.07 -7.63
N ASP A 744 43.72 9.02 -7.56
CA ASP A 744 44.62 10.13 -7.26
C ASP A 744 45.62 10.28 -8.41
N PHE A 745 45.43 11.29 -9.27
CA PHE A 745 46.25 11.51 -10.45
C PHE A 745 47.40 12.50 -10.20
N ASP A 746 48.58 12.23 -10.77
CA ASP A 746 49.79 13.02 -10.56
C ASP A 746 49.96 14.23 -11.51
N GLY A 747 49.02 14.39 -12.45
CA GLY A 747 49.02 15.44 -13.47
C GLY A 747 50.01 15.21 -14.63
N ARG A 748 50.75 14.10 -14.65
CA ARG A 748 51.73 13.72 -15.69
C ARG A 748 51.31 12.49 -16.49
N GLY A 749 50.10 12.01 -16.26
CA GLY A 749 49.52 10.88 -16.98
C GLY A 749 49.57 9.57 -16.19
N GLY A 750 50.15 9.56 -14.99
CA GLY A 750 50.13 8.45 -14.04
C GLY A 750 49.26 8.75 -12.81
N GLY A 751 49.32 7.88 -11.82
CA GLY A 751 48.61 8.07 -10.56
C GLY A 751 48.52 6.83 -9.70
N GLN A 752 47.61 6.91 -8.74
CA GLN A 752 47.28 5.85 -7.81
C GLN A 752 45.78 5.58 -7.82
N LEU A 753 45.43 4.30 -7.80
CA LEU A 753 44.08 3.79 -7.61
C LEU A 753 44.03 3.01 -6.30
N THR A 754 43.13 3.39 -5.41
CA THR A 754 42.82 2.64 -4.19
C THR A 754 41.43 2.03 -4.32
N LEU A 755 41.32 0.73 -4.04
CA LEU A 755 40.08 -0.02 -4.07
C LEU A 755 39.79 -0.67 -2.71
N ASP A 756 38.52 -0.72 -2.35
CA ASP A 756 37.98 -1.52 -1.23
C ASP A 756 36.83 -2.38 -1.77
N ILE A 757 37.13 -3.65 -2.06
CA ILE A 757 36.22 -4.55 -2.78
C ILE A 757 35.44 -5.41 -1.78
N PRO A 758 34.09 -5.39 -1.80
CA PRO A 758 33.27 -6.18 -0.88
C PRO A 758 33.34 -7.69 -1.17
N ALA A 759 32.90 -8.49 -0.22
CA ALA A 759 32.86 -9.94 -0.35
C ALA A 759 32.00 -10.37 -1.57
N GLU A 760 32.42 -11.40 -2.30
CA GLU A 760 31.69 -11.93 -3.48
C GLU A 760 31.62 -10.99 -4.72
N MET A 761 32.36 -9.88 -4.72
CA MET A 761 32.58 -9.04 -5.90
C MET A 761 33.97 -9.29 -6.50
N VAL A 762 34.07 -9.22 -7.83
CA VAL A 762 35.34 -9.20 -8.57
C VAL A 762 35.45 -7.91 -9.38
N VAL A 763 36.55 -7.19 -9.24
CA VAL A 763 36.87 -6.04 -10.09
C VAL A 763 37.81 -6.48 -11.21
N LYS A 764 37.41 -6.22 -12.45
CA LYS A 764 38.15 -6.48 -13.68
C LYS A 764 38.76 -5.16 -14.16
N LEU A 765 40.01 -4.91 -13.78
CA LEU A 765 40.74 -3.67 -14.07
C LEU A 765 41.34 -3.71 -15.48
N ASP A 766 40.98 -2.75 -16.33
CA ASP A 766 41.50 -2.59 -17.69
C ASP A 766 42.89 -1.94 -17.68
N LEU A 767 43.94 -2.75 -17.84
CA LEU A 767 45.32 -2.26 -17.81
C LEU A 767 45.68 -1.40 -19.02
N ALA A 768 45.00 -1.57 -20.15
CA ALA A 768 45.28 -0.76 -21.33
C ALA A 768 44.90 0.70 -21.08
N SER A 769 43.82 0.93 -20.33
CA SER A 769 43.37 2.28 -19.93
C SER A 769 44.35 2.99 -18.97
N LEU A 770 45.22 2.25 -18.28
CA LEU A 770 46.18 2.80 -17.32
C LEU A 770 47.50 3.26 -17.96
N ARG A 771 47.77 2.88 -19.21
CA ARG A 771 49.05 3.17 -19.86
C ARG A 771 49.26 4.68 -20.04
N SER A 772 50.39 5.18 -19.56
CA SER A 772 50.90 6.51 -19.90
C SER A 772 51.83 6.44 -21.13
N ALA A 773 52.17 7.58 -21.73
CA ALA A 773 53.11 7.66 -22.86
C ALA A 773 54.53 7.20 -22.48
N SER A 774 54.87 7.19 -21.18
CA SER A 774 56.08 6.58 -20.62
C SER A 774 55.82 5.10 -20.30
N LYS A 775 56.71 4.21 -20.77
CA LYS A 775 56.66 2.75 -20.48
C LYS A 775 57.02 2.43 -19.01
N GLU A 776 56.38 3.08 -18.05
CA GLU A 776 56.52 2.75 -16.64
C GLU A 776 55.75 1.46 -16.31
N ALA A 777 56.23 0.73 -15.30
CA ALA A 777 55.64 -0.55 -14.91
C ALA A 777 54.41 -0.32 -14.03
N ILE A 778 53.25 -0.88 -14.41
CA ILE A 778 52.04 -0.89 -13.57
C ILE A 778 52.30 -1.82 -12.38
N LEU A 779 52.09 -1.30 -11.16
CA LEU A 779 52.25 -2.05 -9.91
C LEU A 779 50.88 -2.31 -9.28
N VAL A 780 50.53 -3.57 -9.06
CA VAL A 780 49.34 -3.98 -8.31
C VAL A 780 49.80 -4.55 -6.97
N ASP A 781 49.43 -3.90 -5.87
CA ASP A 781 49.88 -4.25 -4.51
C ASP A 781 51.41 -4.39 -4.41
N GLY A 782 52.12 -3.48 -5.10
CA GLY A 782 53.59 -3.45 -5.16
C GLY A 782 54.24 -4.46 -6.10
N ARG A 783 53.46 -5.25 -6.87
CA ARG A 783 53.96 -6.24 -7.84
C ARG A 783 53.79 -5.75 -9.27
N GLY A 784 54.87 -5.80 -10.05
CA GLY A 784 54.83 -5.42 -11.47
C GLY A 784 54.00 -6.37 -12.32
N VAL A 785 53.16 -5.82 -13.19
CA VAL A 785 52.34 -6.57 -14.16
C VAL A 785 52.71 -6.14 -15.57
N THR A 786 53.10 -7.10 -16.41
CA THR A 786 53.41 -6.87 -17.82
C THR A 786 52.16 -7.08 -18.68
N VAL A 787 51.95 -6.23 -19.68
CA VAL A 787 50.74 -6.21 -20.50
C VAL A 787 51.11 -6.58 -21.95
N ASP A 788 50.51 -7.62 -22.52
CA ASP A 788 50.74 -8.02 -23.92
C ASP A 788 50.23 -6.97 -24.93
N GLU A 789 50.74 -7.01 -26.16
CA GLU A 789 50.56 -5.95 -27.18
C GLU A 789 49.18 -5.94 -27.89
N TRP A 790 48.27 -6.89 -27.62
CA TRP A 790 46.96 -6.97 -28.29
C TRP A 790 45.79 -6.74 -27.32
N ASN A 791 44.82 -5.91 -27.75
CA ASN A 791 43.54 -5.48 -27.14
C ASN A 791 43.20 -5.96 -25.71
N LYS A 792 43.09 -4.99 -24.78
CA LYS A 792 42.55 -5.07 -23.40
C LYS A 792 43.05 -6.28 -22.57
N SER A 793 44.19 -6.15 -21.91
CA SER A 793 44.56 -7.07 -20.84
C SER A 793 43.94 -6.63 -19.52
N TYR A 794 43.25 -7.54 -18.83
CA TYR A 794 42.60 -7.26 -17.56
C TYR A 794 43.33 -7.92 -16.39
N VAL A 795 43.27 -7.29 -15.23
CA VAL A 795 43.60 -7.92 -13.94
C VAL A 795 42.32 -8.08 -13.12
N PHE A 796 42.15 -9.27 -12.56
CA PHE A 796 41.01 -9.59 -11.69
C PHE A 796 41.43 -9.43 -10.24
N LEU A 797 40.76 -8.53 -9.54
CA LEU A 797 40.96 -8.22 -8.13
C LEU A 797 39.76 -8.76 -7.34
N ALA A 798 40.06 -9.56 -6.31
CA ALA A 798 39.06 -10.17 -5.44
C ALA A 798 38.75 -9.26 -4.25
N MET A 799 37.98 -9.76 -3.28
CA MET A 799 37.65 -8.99 -2.08
C MET A 799 38.90 -8.49 -1.33
N GLY A 800 38.80 -7.29 -0.76
CA GLY A 800 39.87 -6.68 0.03
C GLY A 800 40.31 -5.32 -0.48
N LYS A 801 41.36 -4.80 0.16
CA LYS A 801 41.95 -3.50 -0.19
C LYS A 801 43.09 -3.69 -1.16
N HIS A 802 43.04 -2.95 -2.27
CA HIS A 802 44.06 -3.00 -3.31
C HIS A 802 44.60 -1.60 -3.59
N GLN A 803 45.89 -1.52 -3.88
CA GLN A 803 46.57 -0.29 -4.27
C GLN A 803 47.30 -0.52 -5.60
N ILE A 804 46.94 0.28 -6.60
CA ILE A 804 47.49 0.19 -7.95
C ILE A 804 48.19 1.50 -8.27
N SER A 805 49.45 1.43 -8.68
CA SER A 805 50.22 2.58 -9.17
C SER A 805 50.49 2.41 -10.67
N PHE A 806 50.28 3.45 -11.46
CA PHE A 806 50.37 3.40 -12.93
C PHE A 806 50.90 4.70 -13.53
#